data_AF-A0A1S4FPS0-F1
#
_entry.id   AF-A0A1S4FPS0-F1
#
_cell.length_a   1.000
_cell.length_b   1.000
_cell.length_c   1.000
_cell.angle_alpha   90.00
_cell.angle_beta   90.00
_cell.angle_gamma   90.00
#
_symmetry.space_group_name_H-M   'P 1'
#
loop_
_entity.id
_entity.type
_entity.pdbx_description
1 polymer ?
#
loop_
_entity_poly.entity_id
_entity_poly.type
_entity_poly.pdbx_seq_one_letter_code
_entity_poly.pdbx_strand_id
1 'polypeptide(L)'
;MALLKKVFICQLIAISAISGQSYFEERVPVGYFSRSSLSDCHERFHNGPKNDQCLIFGGTRANVTEFPHMAVIGWTENGTRIAWKCGGSLITKRFVVTAAHCAVDEQNNAPSVVRFGDVNLVSEEDDEYAQQVKILRFIRHPQHRFSSKYNDIALIELEKKIVTTTGVCPACVWYDSQLPYNNFDVAGFGATGYAEQGSPHLLKAHLREEIRANCAEHFEATRGLPNGITEQQMCASNIGMDTCQGDSGGPLQITLRTYNQHIPILVGVTSFGRSCGFGSFGVYQKIQPHIRWIESIVGESLDPLECVRKYERYRVGYQLEPECKIASPPVNRVELLWEHRQQGLQCAGTLIDYNTVITTANCTVNPAGNEPKYISILGEIVTISKIERHPNYTKVVAKDNVALIRLESYLKPNNDIAPACVTSGSYDYGLSSLKILRNVSVNVKEQLFVPVRHKCDGEMLSNANISGVIHGNVDCWNTDYRLLPELCEIDEGGPLLNRGHSSLQGINVVPGECGTPSSMIVLKLDSYMAWIESFVLDRSVTPEPSLTFPVDDTSSLFFKPCRTREGVDGSCLDHWGCAAEVERQKRNGTGVTMCGFEGDMGFICCPKDSIGKVPLVIARPPLIPLIEPLIELQTIKP
;
A
#
# COMPACT_ATOMS: atom_id res chain seq x y z
N MET A 1 0.57 2.46 68.00
CA MET A 1 -0.47 2.71 66.98
C MET A 1 -0.44 4.19 66.60
N ALA A 2 -0.86 4.54 65.37
CA ALA A 2 -1.13 5.90 64.91
C ALA A 2 0.01 6.96 64.96
N LEU A 3 1.12 6.74 64.23
CA LEU A 3 2.04 7.84 63.83
C LEU A 3 3.00 7.46 62.67
N LEU A 4 2.49 6.91 61.56
CA LEU A 4 3.32 6.55 60.38
C LEU A 4 2.54 6.40 59.05
N LYS A 5 1.56 7.28 58.78
CA LYS A 5 0.81 7.34 57.50
C LYS A 5 0.44 8.78 57.07
N LYS A 6 1.43 9.64 56.76
CA LYS A 6 1.18 10.99 56.18
C LYS A 6 2.29 11.54 55.24
N VAL A 7 3.08 10.71 54.54
CA VAL A 7 4.04 11.22 53.51
C VAL A 7 4.20 10.27 52.30
N PHE A 8 3.12 9.69 51.75
CA PHE A 8 3.24 8.78 50.58
C PHE A 8 2.03 8.77 49.63
N ILE A 9 1.50 9.96 49.29
CA ILE A 9 0.57 10.15 48.15
C ILE A 9 0.86 11.51 47.49
N CYS A 10 1.91 11.62 46.67
CA CYS A 10 2.06 12.72 45.70
C CYS A 10 3.07 12.49 44.55
N GLN A 11 3.61 11.27 44.40
CA GLN A 11 4.49 10.92 43.27
C GLN A 11 4.19 9.48 42.86
N LEU A 12 3.38 9.30 41.79
CA LEU A 12 3.34 8.11 40.91
C LEU A 12 2.22 8.19 39.83
N ILE A 13 1.93 9.37 39.27
CA ILE A 13 1.31 9.48 37.93
C ILE A 13 2.07 10.55 37.13
N ALA A 14 3.34 10.28 36.87
CA ALA A 14 4.01 10.79 35.68
C ALA A 14 3.99 9.65 34.66
N ILE A 15 2.84 9.48 33.98
CA ILE A 15 2.79 8.62 32.80
C ILE A 15 3.80 9.19 31.82
N SER A 16 4.69 8.35 31.32
CA SER A 16 5.59 8.70 30.24
C SER A 16 4.76 9.11 29.02
N ALA A 17 4.64 10.43 28.81
CA ALA A 17 4.12 10.98 27.57
C ALA A 17 5.12 10.68 26.45
N ILE A 18 5.03 9.47 25.91
CA ILE A 18 5.57 9.17 24.58
C ILE A 18 4.87 10.16 23.64
N SER A 19 5.66 10.92 22.89
CA SER A 19 5.20 11.98 21.99
C SER A 19 4.46 11.41 20.77
N GLY A 20 3.30 10.81 20.99
CA GLY A 20 2.32 10.54 19.95
C GLY A 20 1.45 11.78 19.74
N GLN A 21 1.44 12.30 18.52
CA GLN A 21 0.53 13.37 18.14
C GLN A 21 -0.88 12.79 18.02
N SER A 22 -1.81 13.22 18.89
CA SER A 22 -3.22 12.81 18.80
C SER A 22 -3.81 13.27 17.47
N TYR A 23 -4.51 12.36 16.79
CA TYR A 23 -5.13 12.58 15.50
C TYR A 23 -6.51 13.22 15.61
N PHE A 24 -7.07 13.37 16.82
CA PHE A 24 -8.39 13.97 17.04
C PHE A 24 -8.31 15.18 17.99
N GLU A 25 -9.31 16.07 17.93
CA GLU A 25 -9.50 17.13 18.92
C GLU A 25 -10.97 17.54 19.10
N GLU A 26 -11.26 18.22 20.21
CA GLU A 26 -12.57 18.82 20.50
C GLU A 26 -12.85 20.07 19.64
N ARG A 27 -11.81 20.67 19.04
CA ARG A 27 -11.95 21.88 18.23
C ARG A 27 -12.59 21.54 16.88
N VAL A 28 -13.67 22.26 16.56
CA VAL A 28 -14.32 22.17 15.25
C VAL A 28 -13.38 22.70 14.14
N PRO A 29 -13.18 21.95 13.04
CA PRO A 29 -12.38 22.40 11.90
C PRO A 29 -12.90 23.68 11.25
N VAL A 30 -11.99 24.49 10.71
CA VAL A 30 -12.35 25.71 9.97
C VAL A 30 -13.21 25.36 8.76
N GLY A 31 -14.31 26.08 8.56
CA GLY A 31 -15.24 25.84 7.45
C GLY A 31 -16.14 24.60 7.61
N TYR A 32 -16.07 23.84 8.72
CA TYR A 32 -16.87 22.63 8.93
C TYR A 32 -18.38 22.85 8.68
N PHE A 33 -18.93 23.96 9.19
CA PHE A 33 -20.36 24.31 9.08
C PHE A 33 -20.75 25.10 7.81
N SER A 34 -19.78 25.62 7.04
CA SER A 34 -20.08 26.45 5.85
C SER A 34 -20.31 25.63 4.57
N ARG A 35 -20.17 24.30 4.63
CA ARG A 35 -20.33 23.39 3.50
C ARG A 35 -21.79 23.12 3.14
N SER A 36 -22.02 22.80 1.87
CA SER A 36 -23.33 22.49 1.27
C SER A 36 -23.42 21.10 0.63
N SER A 37 -22.28 20.43 0.44
CA SER A 37 -22.14 19.12 -0.20
C SER A 37 -20.84 18.43 0.25
N LEU A 38 -20.66 17.16 -0.09
CA LEU A 38 -19.42 16.40 0.14
C LEU A 38 -18.45 16.41 -1.05
N SER A 39 -18.79 17.11 -2.14
CA SER A 39 -18.00 17.20 -3.38
C SER A 39 -16.61 17.85 -3.19
N ASP A 40 -16.42 18.62 -2.12
CA ASP A 40 -15.16 19.28 -1.76
C ASP A 40 -14.13 18.35 -1.07
N CYS A 41 -14.47 17.07 -0.87
CA CYS A 41 -13.67 16.14 -0.07
C CYS A 41 -12.24 15.95 -0.61
N HIS A 42 -12.05 15.77 -1.92
CA HIS A 42 -10.71 15.60 -2.50
C HIS A 42 -9.88 16.88 -2.37
N GLU A 43 -10.49 18.06 -2.47
CA GLU A 43 -9.82 19.35 -2.30
C GLU A 43 -9.37 19.60 -0.85
N ARG A 44 -10.16 19.11 0.12
CA ARG A 44 -9.84 19.22 1.55
C ARG A 44 -8.79 18.22 2.04
N PHE A 45 -8.83 16.99 1.55
CA PHE A 45 -8.08 15.87 2.15
C PHE A 45 -7.04 15.23 1.23
N HIS A 46 -7.12 15.43 -0.09
CA HIS A 46 -6.31 14.73 -1.10
C HIS A 46 -5.68 15.67 -2.14
N ASN A 47 -5.57 16.96 -1.81
CA ASN A 47 -5.01 18.02 -2.67
C ASN A 47 -3.49 18.21 -2.51
N GLY A 48 -2.80 17.18 -2.01
CA GLY A 48 -1.33 17.11 -2.09
C GLY A 48 -0.86 16.79 -3.51
N PRO A 49 0.44 16.92 -3.80
CA PRO A 49 0.99 16.48 -5.07
C PRO A 49 0.72 14.99 -5.25
N LYS A 50 -0.22 14.66 -6.16
CA LYS A 50 -0.48 13.28 -6.56
C LYS A 50 0.75 12.77 -7.28
N ASN A 51 1.47 11.86 -6.63
CA ASN A 51 2.54 11.10 -7.29
C ASN A 51 1.90 9.99 -8.13
N ASP A 52 1.03 10.41 -9.06
CA ASP A 52 0.36 9.53 -10.01
C ASP A 52 1.44 8.96 -10.94
N GLN A 53 1.45 7.63 -11.03
CA GLN A 53 2.24 6.85 -11.98
C GLN A 53 3.76 6.80 -11.76
N CYS A 54 4.18 5.96 -10.81
CA CYS A 54 5.30 5.05 -11.08
C CYS A 54 4.93 4.07 -12.21
N LEU A 55 4.93 4.56 -13.45
CA LEU A 55 5.02 3.73 -14.65
C LEU A 55 6.50 3.33 -14.81
N ILE A 56 6.88 2.20 -14.22
CA ILE A 56 8.26 1.72 -14.24
C ILE A 56 8.49 0.93 -15.53
N PHE A 57 9.31 1.49 -16.42
CA PHE A 57 9.72 0.88 -17.68
C PHE A 57 11.25 0.70 -17.71
N GLY A 58 11.71 -0.42 -18.26
CA GLY A 58 13.13 -0.81 -18.26
C GLY A 58 13.55 -1.61 -17.02
N GLY A 59 14.53 -2.51 -17.20
CA GLY A 59 15.05 -3.33 -16.10
C GLY A 59 15.66 -2.46 -15.01
N THR A 60 15.16 -2.56 -13.79
CA THR A 60 15.61 -1.76 -12.65
C THR A 60 16.68 -2.50 -11.87
N ARG A 61 17.57 -1.77 -11.20
CA ARG A 61 18.51 -2.37 -10.25
C ARG A 61 17.72 -3.05 -9.13
N ALA A 62 18.11 -4.26 -8.77
CA ALA A 62 17.57 -4.96 -7.62
C ALA A 62 18.29 -4.50 -6.34
N ASN A 63 17.55 -4.37 -5.25
CA ASN A 63 18.16 -4.03 -3.96
C ASN A 63 18.78 -5.28 -3.29
N VAL A 64 19.77 -5.06 -2.42
CA VAL A 64 20.61 -6.08 -1.74
C VAL A 64 19.80 -7.22 -1.07
N THR A 65 18.56 -6.95 -0.66
CA THR A 65 17.68 -7.94 0.00
C THR A 65 16.41 -8.29 -0.80
N GLU A 66 16.32 -7.89 -2.07
CA GLU A 66 15.08 -8.04 -2.86
C GLU A 66 14.90 -9.46 -3.42
N PHE A 67 15.98 -10.07 -3.92
CA PHE A 67 16.00 -11.45 -4.40
C PHE A 67 16.99 -12.27 -3.57
N PRO A 68 16.73 -12.52 -2.27
CA PRO A 68 17.73 -13.11 -1.37
C PRO A 68 18.03 -14.59 -1.64
N HIS A 69 17.30 -15.20 -2.58
CA HIS A 69 17.54 -16.55 -3.08
C HIS A 69 18.40 -16.56 -4.35
N MET A 70 18.68 -15.39 -4.94
CA MET A 70 19.42 -15.28 -6.19
C MET A 70 20.83 -15.83 -6.01
N ALA A 71 21.23 -16.69 -6.95
CA ALA A 71 22.51 -17.35 -6.97
C ALA A 71 23.22 -17.10 -8.30
N VAL A 72 24.50 -16.76 -8.27
CA VAL A 72 25.32 -16.59 -9.48
C VAL A 72 26.36 -17.70 -9.53
N ILE A 73 26.46 -18.37 -10.67
CA ILE A 73 27.28 -19.57 -10.88
C ILE A 73 28.53 -19.20 -11.67
N GLY A 74 29.69 -19.54 -11.11
CA GLY A 74 31.00 -19.08 -11.57
C GLY A 74 31.93 -20.21 -11.98
N TRP A 75 32.67 -19.97 -13.07
CA TRP A 75 33.77 -20.79 -13.56
C TRP A 75 35.09 -20.11 -13.19
N THR A 76 35.99 -20.80 -12.49
CA THR A 76 37.31 -20.27 -12.17
C THR A 76 38.24 -20.42 -13.36
N GLU A 77 38.57 -19.30 -14.01
CA GLU A 77 39.48 -19.20 -15.14
C GLU A 77 40.86 -18.70 -14.67
N ASN A 78 41.92 -19.25 -15.27
CA ASN A 78 43.33 -18.89 -14.99
C ASN A 78 43.71 -18.89 -13.49
N GLY A 79 43.02 -19.69 -12.67
CA GLY A 79 43.30 -19.90 -11.25
C GLY A 79 42.83 -18.80 -10.29
N THR A 80 42.38 -17.64 -10.79
CA THR A 80 42.01 -16.48 -9.95
C THR A 80 40.76 -15.74 -10.41
N ARG A 81 40.49 -15.63 -11.71
CA ARG A 81 39.34 -14.89 -12.24
C ARG A 81 38.10 -15.77 -12.23
N ILE A 82 36.99 -15.28 -11.70
CA ILE A 82 35.71 -15.99 -11.80
C ILE A 82 34.92 -15.39 -12.96
N ALA A 83 34.50 -16.24 -13.90
CA ALA A 83 33.56 -15.88 -14.95
C ALA A 83 32.16 -16.34 -14.54
N TRP A 84 31.31 -15.38 -14.20
CA TRP A 84 29.90 -15.58 -13.90
C TRP A 84 29.12 -15.78 -15.20
N LYS A 85 28.61 -16.99 -15.47
CA LYS A 85 27.98 -17.35 -16.77
C LYS A 85 26.52 -17.83 -16.66
N CYS A 86 26.04 -18.15 -15.45
CA CYS A 86 24.65 -18.56 -15.21
C CYS A 86 24.12 -18.04 -13.86
N GLY A 87 22.81 -17.90 -13.77
CA GLY A 87 22.06 -17.73 -12.53
C GLY A 87 21.55 -19.05 -11.93
N GLY A 88 20.92 -18.94 -10.77
CA GLY A 88 20.33 -20.04 -10.02
C GLY A 88 19.43 -19.50 -8.90
N SER A 89 18.72 -20.39 -8.23
CA SER A 89 17.87 -20.06 -7.09
C SER A 89 18.15 -21.01 -5.92
N LEU A 90 18.53 -20.44 -4.78
CA LEU A 90 18.69 -21.16 -3.53
C LEU A 90 17.32 -21.68 -3.06
N ILE A 91 17.14 -23.00 -2.95
CA ILE A 91 15.87 -23.64 -2.55
C ILE A 91 15.96 -24.31 -1.17
N THR A 92 17.17 -24.64 -0.72
CA THR A 92 17.43 -25.07 0.67
C THR A 92 18.75 -24.46 1.14
N LYS A 93 19.14 -24.67 2.40
CA LYS A 93 20.45 -24.18 2.89
C LYS A 93 21.67 -24.85 2.23
N ARG A 94 21.49 -25.84 1.36
CA ARG A 94 22.60 -26.54 0.67
C ARG A 94 22.38 -26.75 -0.83
N PHE A 95 21.18 -26.49 -1.35
CA PHE A 95 20.85 -26.77 -2.74
C PHE A 95 20.35 -25.52 -3.47
N VAL A 96 20.90 -25.35 -4.67
CA VAL A 96 20.49 -24.35 -5.65
C VAL A 96 19.89 -25.09 -6.84
N VAL A 97 18.74 -24.64 -7.33
CA VAL A 97 18.19 -25.08 -8.63
C VAL A 97 18.67 -24.12 -9.72
N THR A 98 19.01 -24.66 -10.90
CA THR A 98 19.49 -23.91 -12.07
C THR A 98 19.17 -24.70 -13.34
N ALA A 99 19.53 -24.19 -14.51
CA ALA A 99 19.37 -24.89 -15.78
C ALA A 99 20.40 -26.02 -15.93
N ALA A 100 20.03 -27.09 -16.64
CA ALA A 100 20.93 -28.22 -16.85
C ALA A 100 22.00 -27.96 -17.91
N HIS A 101 21.78 -26.99 -18.81
CA HIS A 101 22.81 -26.52 -19.73
C HIS A 101 23.97 -25.82 -19.02
N CYS A 102 23.73 -25.17 -17.87
CA CYS A 102 24.76 -24.55 -17.01
C CYS A 102 25.72 -25.55 -16.34
N ALA A 103 25.61 -26.86 -16.62
CA ALA A 103 26.53 -27.87 -16.12
C ALA A 103 27.94 -27.76 -16.69
N VAL A 104 28.10 -27.12 -17.86
CA VAL A 104 29.39 -26.86 -18.49
C VAL A 104 29.38 -25.52 -19.23
N ASP A 105 30.55 -24.93 -19.45
CA ASP A 105 30.72 -23.81 -20.40
C ASP A 105 31.00 -24.29 -21.84
N GLU A 106 31.20 -23.35 -22.76
CA GLU A 106 31.53 -23.61 -24.17
C GLU A 106 32.82 -24.44 -24.36
N GLN A 107 33.73 -24.39 -23.39
CA GLN A 107 34.97 -25.15 -23.36
C GLN A 107 34.82 -26.51 -22.63
N ASN A 108 33.58 -26.88 -22.28
CA ASN A 108 33.20 -28.09 -21.56
C ASN A 108 33.79 -28.19 -20.14
N ASN A 109 34.12 -27.06 -19.50
CA ASN A 109 34.52 -27.00 -18.09
C ASN A 109 33.30 -26.96 -17.18
N ALA A 110 33.36 -27.62 -16.03
CA ALA A 110 32.31 -27.52 -15.01
C ALA A 110 32.44 -26.23 -14.17
N PRO A 111 31.33 -25.65 -13.67
CA PRO A 111 31.39 -24.53 -12.73
C PRO A 111 32.00 -24.96 -11.40
N SER A 112 32.61 -24.02 -10.68
CA SER A 112 33.41 -24.26 -9.47
C SER A 112 32.82 -23.62 -8.22
N VAL A 113 32.13 -22.49 -8.36
CA VAL A 113 31.63 -21.67 -7.24
C VAL A 113 30.21 -21.16 -7.50
N VAL A 114 29.51 -20.85 -6.41
CA VAL A 114 28.23 -20.11 -6.40
C VAL A 114 28.35 -18.95 -5.43
N ARG A 115 27.80 -17.79 -5.78
CA ARG A 115 27.74 -16.58 -4.96
C ARG A 115 26.28 -16.14 -4.73
N PHE A 116 25.99 -15.63 -3.54
CA PHE A 116 24.66 -15.19 -3.08
C PHE A 116 24.78 -13.85 -2.36
N GLY A 117 23.68 -13.09 -2.26
CA GLY A 117 23.57 -11.91 -1.38
C GLY A 117 24.40 -10.71 -1.82
N ASP A 118 24.51 -10.51 -3.13
CA ASP A 118 25.34 -9.52 -3.83
C ASP A 118 24.52 -8.97 -5.00
N VAL A 119 24.60 -7.66 -5.26
CA VAL A 119 23.95 -6.98 -6.39
C VAL A 119 24.92 -6.22 -7.29
N ASN A 120 26.23 -6.40 -7.13
CA ASN A 120 27.29 -5.78 -7.90
C ASN A 120 28.58 -6.63 -7.94
N LEU A 121 28.67 -7.54 -8.92
CA LEU A 121 29.75 -8.54 -9.05
C LEU A 121 31.17 -7.98 -9.30
N VAL A 122 31.36 -6.65 -9.28
CA VAL A 122 32.65 -5.96 -9.47
C VAL A 122 33.01 -5.00 -8.32
N SER A 123 32.20 -4.92 -7.26
CA SER A 123 32.49 -4.16 -6.04
C SER A 123 32.40 -5.06 -4.80
N GLU A 124 32.95 -4.58 -3.68
CA GLU A 124 32.78 -5.18 -2.35
C GLU A 124 32.01 -4.24 -1.40
N GLU A 125 31.48 -3.11 -1.90
CA GLU A 125 30.77 -2.10 -1.09
C GLU A 125 29.40 -2.59 -0.59
N ASP A 126 28.74 -3.46 -1.34
CA ASP A 126 27.42 -4.06 -1.05
C ASP A 126 27.48 -5.50 -0.52
N ASP A 127 28.68 -6.00 -0.19
CA ASP A 127 28.94 -7.39 0.23
C ASP A 127 28.46 -7.76 1.66
N GLU A 128 27.60 -6.96 2.31
CA GLU A 128 27.14 -7.17 3.69
C GLU A 128 26.63 -8.61 3.95
N TYR A 129 25.93 -9.18 2.97
CA TYR A 129 25.38 -10.54 3.03
C TYR A 129 26.10 -11.54 2.13
N ALA A 130 27.13 -11.10 1.40
CA ALA A 130 27.71 -11.85 0.30
C ALA A 130 28.35 -13.16 0.78
N GLN A 131 27.97 -14.26 0.12
CA GLN A 131 28.46 -15.60 0.46
C GLN A 131 28.89 -16.33 -0.81
N GLN A 132 30.19 -16.62 -0.92
CA GLN A 132 30.74 -17.45 -2.00
C GLN A 132 31.08 -18.85 -1.48
N VAL A 133 30.51 -19.88 -2.12
CA VAL A 133 30.62 -21.29 -1.69
C VAL A 133 31.02 -22.17 -2.88
N LYS A 134 31.89 -23.15 -2.65
CA LYS A 134 32.28 -24.13 -3.69
C LYS A 134 31.15 -25.12 -3.99
N ILE A 135 31.12 -25.57 -5.23
CA ILE A 135 30.23 -26.64 -5.70
C ILE A 135 30.79 -28.00 -5.26
N LEU A 136 29.96 -28.81 -4.59
CA LEU A 136 30.28 -30.20 -4.25
C LEU A 136 29.90 -31.16 -5.38
N ARG A 137 28.72 -30.96 -5.99
CA ARG A 137 28.25 -31.72 -7.15
C ARG A 137 27.23 -30.94 -7.95
N PHE A 138 27.25 -31.13 -9.26
CA PHE A 138 26.26 -30.61 -10.21
C PHE A 138 25.41 -31.80 -10.72
N ILE A 139 24.11 -31.77 -10.45
CA ILE A 139 23.18 -32.90 -10.61
C ILE A 139 22.12 -32.52 -11.64
N ARG A 140 22.35 -32.85 -12.91
CA ARG A 140 21.35 -32.62 -13.96
C ARG A 140 20.16 -33.58 -13.83
N HIS A 141 18.99 -33.18 -14.31
CA HIS A 141 17.88 -34.11 -14.49
C HIS A 141 18.31 -35.33 -15.35
N PRO A 142 18.00 -36.58 -14.97
CA PRO A 142 18.46 -37.78 -15.69
C PRO A 142 18.05 -37.86 -17.16
N GLN A 143 16.95 -37.19 -17.52
CA GLN A 143 16.43 -37.12 -18.89
C GLN A 143 17.03 -35.96 -19.71
N HIS A 144 17.78 -35.03 -19.10
CA HIS A 144 18.43 -33.94 -19.83
C HIS A 144 19.48 -34.45 -20.83
N ARG A 145 19.50 -33.88 -22.03
CA ARG A 145 20.51 -34.11 -23.08
C ARG A 145 20.88 -32.76 -23.69
N PHE A 146 22.17 -32.40 -23.71
CA PHE A 146 22.67 -31.13 -24.29
C PHE A 146 22.27 -30.92 -25.76
N SER A 147 22.01 -32.01 -26.50
CA SER A 147 21.51 -31.95 -27.89
C SER A 147 20.02 -31.60 -28.01
N SER A 148 19.33 -31.35 -26.90
CA SER A 148 17.89 -31.05 -26.83
C SER A 148 17.61 -29.95 -25.80
N LYS A 149 16.44 -29.33 -25.88
CA LYS A 149 15.98 -28.25 -25.00
C LYS A 149 14.95 -28.69 -23.94
N TYR A 150 14.94 -29.98 -23.59
CA TYR A 150 13.98 -30.56 -22.64
C TYR A 150 14.64 -30.98 -21.32
N ASN A 151 13.86 -30.93 -20.23
CA ASN A 151 14.31 -31.25 -18.88
C ASN A 151 15.53 -30.40 -18.47
N ASP A 152 15.52 -29.12 -18.85
CA ASP A 152 16.66 -28.22 -18.65
C ASP A 152 16.68 -27.68 -17.21
N ILE A 153 16.79 -28.60 -16.25
CA ILE A 153 16.81 -28.34 -14.81
C ILE A 153 17.89 -29.19 -14.13
N ALA A 154 18.60 -28.58 -13.20
CA ALA A 154 19.66 -29.19 -12.43
C ALA A 154 19.67 -28.67 -10.99
N LEU A 155 20.34 -29.44 -10.13
CA LEU A 155 20.61 -29.07 -8.74
C LEU A 155 22.11 -28.97 -8.52
N ILE A 156 22.55 -27.91 -7.85
CA ILE A 156 23.89 -27.78 -7.33
C ILE A 156 23.83 -28.06 -5.83
N GLU A 157 24.59 -29.04 -5.35
CA GLU A 157 24.86 -29.18 -3.92
C GLU A 157 26.11 -28.38 -3.55
N LEU A 158 25.99 -27.57 -2.51
CA LEU A 158 27.07 -26.74 -1.98
C LEU A 158 27.96 -27.55 -1.03
N GLU A 159 29.27 -27.31 -1.06
CA GLU A 159 30.24 -27.94 -0.15
C GLU A 159 29.85 -27.70 1.33
N LYS A 160 29.44 -26.46 1.64
CA LYS A 160 29.00 -26.01 2.97
C LYS A 160 27.55 -25.50 2.91
N LYS A 161 26.86 -25.54 4.05
CA LYS A 161 25.55 -24.90 4.18
C LYS A 161 25.72 -23.38 4.24
N ILE A 162 24.84 -22.64 3.56
CA ILE A 162 24.77 -21.18 3.65
C ILE A 162 24.31 -20.73 5.05
N VAL A 163 24.77 -19.54 5.46
CA VAL A 163 24.23 -18.82 6.60
C VAL A 163 23.02 -18.02 6.10
N THR A 164 21.85 -18.28 6.68
CA THR A 164 20.63 -17.58 6.29
C THR A 164 20.61 -16.18 6.91
N THR A 165 20.34 -15.16 6.10
CA THR A 165 20.27 -13.73 6.46
C THR A 165 19.08 -13.09 5.72
N THR A 166 18.89 -11.78 5.86
CA THR A 166 17.93 -10.99 5.06
C THR A 166 18.32 -10.91 3.58
N GLY A 167 19.62 -10.82 3.27
CA GLY A 167 20.14 -10.85 1.89
C GLY A 167 20.39 -12.25 1.31
N VAL A 168 20.44 -13.31 2.14
CA VAL A 168 20.63 -14.71 1.69
C VAL A 168 19.60 -15.63 2.36
N CYS A 169 18.50 -15.90 1.67
CA CYS A 169 17.37 -16.69 2.14
C CYS A 169 16.79 -17.54 0.99
N PRO A 170 16.57 -18.85 1.18
CA PRO A 170 15.97 -19.70 0.14
C PRO A 170 14.58 -19.23 -0.32
N ALA A 171 14.30 -19.42 -1.60
CA ALA A 171 12.97 -19.33 -2.18
C ALA A 171 12.15 -20.57 -1.81
N CYS A 172 10.83 -20.40 -1.75
CA CYS A 172 9.90 -21.52 -1.75
C CYS A 172 9.60 -21.95 -3.19
N VAL A 173 8.99 -23.12 -3.38
CA VAL A 173 8.67 -23.66 -4.71
C VAL A 173 7.15 -23.79 -4.83
N TRP A 174 6.59 -23.55 -6.02
CA TRP A 174 5.16 -23.76 -6.25
C TRP A 174 4.84 -25.22 -6.61
N TYR A 175 3.88 -25.82 -5.90
CA TYR A 175 3.56 -27.26 -6.00
C TYR A 175 2.48 -27.60 -7.01
N ASP A 176 1.56 -26.67 -7.29
CA ASP A 176 0.40 -26.93 -8.13
C ASP A 176 0.66 -26.65 -9.60
N SER A 177 0.01 -27.42 -10.48
CA SER A 177 0.11 -27.23 -11.94
C SER A 177 -0.59 -25.94 -12.41
N GLN A 178 -1.53 -25.43 -11.61
CA GLN A 178 -2.15 -24.12 -11.78
C GLN A 178 -1.37 -23.09 -10.98
N LEU A 179 -0.94 -22.02 -11.64
CA LEU A 179 -0.35 -20.86 -10.97
C LEU A 179 -1.45 -19.98 -10.36
N PRO A 180 -1.19 -19.30 -9.23
CA PRO A 180 -2.16 -18.38 -8.63
C PRO A 180 -2.33 -17.09 -9.45
N TYR A 181 -1.34 -16.73 -10.27
CA TYR A 181 -1.42 -15.66 -11.25
C TYR A 181 -0.33 -15.79 -12.33
N ASN A 182 -0.56 -15.09 -13.45
CA ASN A 182 0.19 -15.20 -14.70
C ASN A 182 1.21 -14.05 -14.89
N ASN A 183 1.60 -13.36 -13.82
CA ASN A 183 2.64 -12.33 -13.85
C ASN A 183 3.84 -12.84 -13.03
N PHE A 184 5.05 -12.63 -13.54
CA PHE A 184 6.27 -13.13 -12.92
C PHE A 184 7.28 -12.01 -12.68
N ASP A 185 8.11 -12.20 -11.67
CA ASP A 185 9.35 -11.46 -11.50
C ASP A 185 10.51 -12.35 -11.97
N VAL A 186 11.43 -11.78 -12.73
CA VAL A 186 12.73 -12.38 -13.04
C VAL A 186 13.83 -11.46 -12.53
N ALA A 187 14.96 -12.05 -12.14
CA ALA A 187 16.15 -11.30 -11.75
C ALA A 187 17.43 -12.01 -12.22
N GLY A 188 18.44 -11.22 -12.57
CA GLY A 188 19.75 -11.73 -12.93
C GLY A 188 20.73 -10.66 -13.43
N PHE A 189 21.91 -11.14 -13.81
CA PHE A 189 23.06 -10.34 -14.26
C PHE A 189 23.25 -10.44 -15.79
N GLY A 190 22.17 -10.73 -16.52
CA GLY A 190 22.17 -10.91 -17.96
C GLY A 190 22.54 -9.64 -18.74
N ALA A 191 22.69 -9.80 -20.05
CA ALA A 191 22.99 -8.68 -20.94
C ALA A 191 21.80 -7.73 -21.03
N THR A 192 22.06 -6.43 -21.05
CA THR A 192 21.04 -5.38 -21.16
C THR A 192 20.57 -5.13 -22.59
N GLY A 193 21.26 -5.71 -23.59
CA GLY A 193 21.01 -5.47 -25.00
C GLY A 193 21.61 -6.54 -25.92
N TYR A 194 21.35 -6.41 -27.22
CA TYR A 194 21.81 -7.35 -28.24
C TYR A 194 23.34 -7.34 -28.35
N ALA A 195 23.97 -8.49 -28.11
CA ALA A 195 25.44 -8.68 -28.09
C ALA A 195 26.19 -7.84 -27.04
N GLU A 196 25.50 -7.34 -26.01
CA GLU A 196 26.13 -6.74 -24.83
C GLU A 196 26.69 -7.80 -23.88
N GLN A 197 27.64 -7.40 -23.02
CA GLN A 197 28.09 -8.26 -21.91
C GLN A 197 27.06 -8.22 -20.77
N GLY A 198 27.11 -9.22 -19.88
CA GLY A 198 26.24 -9.26 -18.70
C GLY A 198 26.42 -8.02 -17.82
N SER A 199 25.32 -7.53 -17.25
CA SER A 199 25.33 -6.43 -16.29
C SER A 199 26.17 -6.80 -15.06
N PRO A 200 27.09 -5.94 -14.59
CA PRO A 200 27.74 -6.16 -13.29
C PRO A 200 26.75 -6.03 -12.13
N HIS A 201 25.64 -5.31 -12.33
CA HIS A 201 24.58 -5.12 -11.34
C HIS A 201 23.44 -6.11 -11.51
N LEU A 202 22.83 -6.54 -10.40
CA LEU A 202 21.61 -7.36 -10.44
C LEU A 202 20.45 -6.53 -10.97
N LEU A 203 19.80 -7.01 -12.03
CA LEU A 203 18.62 -6.39 -12.64
C LEU A 203 17.38 -7.23 -12.38
N LYS A 204 16.21 -6.59 -12.43
CA LYS A 204 14.89 -7.24 -12.36
C LYS A 204 13.96 -6.78 -13.47
N ALA A 205 13.05 -7.66 -13.89
CA ALA A 205 12.00 -7.36 -14.86
C ALA A 205 10.69 -8.08 -14.50
N HIS A 206 9.57 -7.51 -14.96
CA HIS A 206 8.22 -8.08 -14.79
C HIS A 206 7.73 -8.68 -16.10
N LEU A 207 7.37 -9.97 -16.05
CA LEU A 207 6.90 -10.74 -17.19
C LEU A 207 5.43 -11.13 -17.03
N ARG A 208 4.84 -11.59 -18.13
CA ARG A 208 3.52 -12.21 -18.15
C ARG A 208 3.59 -13.56 -18.85
N GLU A 209 2.85 -14.54 -18.36
CA GLU A 209 2.70 -15.85 -18.99
C GLU A 209 2.04 -15.71 -20.37
N GLU A 210 2.64 -16.37 -21.34
CA GLU A 210 2.16 -16.44 -22.71
C GLU A 210 1.40 -17.74 -22.95
N ILE A 211 0.28 -17.64 -23.66
CA ILE A 211 -0.54 -18.80 -23.99
C ILE A 211 0.30 -19.76 -24.85
N ARG A 212 0.32 -21.05 -24.50
CA ARG A 212 1.17 -22.07 -25.16
C ARG A 212 1.02 -22.11 -26.68
N ALA A 213 -0.16 -21.81 -27.23
CA ALA A 213 -0.38 -21.71 -28.67
C ALA A 213 0.49 -20.59 -29.29
N ASN A 214 0.38 -19.36 -28.78
CA ASN A 214 1.22 -18.22 -29.19
C ASN A 214 2.71 -18.55 -29.06
N CYS A 215 3.12 -19.13 -27.93
CA CYS A 215 4.52 -19.52 -27.77
C CYS A 215 4.99 -20.62 -28.75
N ALA A 216 4.13 -21.59 -29.10
CA ALA A 216 4.48 -22.63 -30.06
C ALA A 216 4.71 -22.09 -31.48
N GLU A 217 3.99 -21.03 -31.88
CA GLU A 217 4.24 -20.31 -33.14
C GLU A 217 5.63 -19.62 -33.13
N HIS A 218 6.06 -19.11 -31.98
CA HIS A 218 7.41 -18.54 -31.82
C HIS A 218 8.54 -19.59 -31.63
N PHE A 219 8.22 -20.86 -31.37
CA PHE A 219 9.21 -21.92 -31.15
C PHE A 219 8.85 -23.22 -31.88
N GLU A 220 8.94 -23.14 -33.21
CA GLU A 220 8.77 -24.27 -34.14
C GLU A 220 9.68 -25.47 -33.82
N ALA A 221 9.30 -26.64 -34.33
CA ALA A 221 10.05 -27.86 -34.14
C ALA A 221 11.42 -27.81 -34.86
N THR A 222 12.50 -27.94 -34.08
CA THR A 222 13.88 -27.96 -34.59
C THR A 222 14.62 -29.21 -34.13
N ARG A 223 15.85 -29.46 -34.63
CA ARG A 223 16.67 -30.59 -34.14
C ARG A 223 16.88 -30.59 -32.62
N GLY A 224 16.95 -29.41 -32.00
CA GLY A 224 17.06 -29.25 -30.54
C GLY A 224 15.72 -29.23 -29.80
N LEU A 225 14.61 -28.97 -30.50
CA LEU A 225 13.26 -28.90 -29.95
C LEU A 225 12.28 -29.71 -30.84
N PRO A 226 12.49 -31.04 -31.04
CA PRO A 226 11.78 -31.83 -32.07
C PRO A 226 10.27 -31.98 -31.85
N ASN A 227 9.78 -31.73 -30.63
CA ASN A 227 8.37 -31.80 -30.25
C ASN A 227 7.75 -30.40 -30.01
N GLY A 228 8.45 -29.32 -30.37
CA GLY A 228 8.07 -27.96 -30.00
C GLY A 228 8.06 -27.74 -28.47
N ILE A 229 7.28 -26.76 -28.02
CA ILE A 229 7.08 -26.43 -26.60
C ILE A 229 6.17 -27.47 -25.91
N THR A 230 6.69 -28.08 -24.85
CA THR A 230 6.02 -29.15 -24.07
C THR A 230 5.31 -28.62 -22.83
N GLU A 231 4.50 -29.45 -22.18
CA GLU A 231 3.77 -29.09 -20.94
C GLU A 231 4.70 -28.79 -19.75
N GLN A 232 5.92 -29.33 -19.78
CA GLN A 232 6.96 -29.09 -18.78
C GLN A 232 7.63 -27.71 -18.96
N GLN A 233 7.32 -27.00 -20.03
CA GLN A 233 7.82 -25.67 -20.33
C GLN A 233 6.68 -24.66 -20.23
N MET A 234 7.01 -23.44 -19.84
CA MET A 234 6.15 -22.26 -19.94
C MET A 234 6.89 -21.15 -20.65
N CYS A 235 6.14 -20.19 -21.18
CA CYS A 235 6.71 -19.05 -21.86
C CYS A 235 6.24 -17.79 -21.17
N ALA A 236 7.11 -16.80 -21.09
CA ALA A 236 6.77 -15.49 -20.59
C ALA A 236 7.36 -14.41 -21.49
N SER A 237 6.56 -13.40 -21.79
CA SER A 237 6.95 -12.16 -22.48
C SER A 237 7.06 -11.03 -21.45
N ASN A 238 7.87 -10.01 -21.74
CA ASN A 238 7.95 -8.82 -20.89
C ASN A 238 6.76 -7.89 -21.19
N ILE A 239 6.21 -7.26 -20.14
CA ILE A 239 5.05 -6.36 -20.25
C ILE A 239 5.51 -5.01 -20.85
N GLY A 240 5.63 -4.97 -22.17
CA GLY A 240 5.87 -3.74 -22.95
C GLY A 240 7.33 -3.50 -23.37
N MET A 241 8.26 -4.38 -23.01
CA MET A 241 9.66 -4.39 -23.50
C MET A 241 10.15 -5.83 -23.68
N ASP A 242 11.46 -6.07 -23.66
CA ASP A 242 12.09 -7.35 -23.98
C ASP A 242 12.79 -8.03 -22.79
N THR A 243 12.95 -9.35 -22.86
CA THR A 243 13.92 -10.11 -22.07
C THR A 243 15.15 -10.42 -22.92
N CYS A 244 16.34 -10.25 -22.35
CA CYS A 244 17.61 -10.52 -23.04
C CYS A 244 18.26 -11.85 -22.63
N GLN A 245 19.35 -12.19 -23.32
CA GLN A 245 20.18 -13.36 -22.98
C GLN A 245 21.04 -13.05 -21.75
N GLY A 246 21.27 -14.04 -20.89
CA GLY A 246 22.26 -13.98 -19.80
C GLY A 246 21.75 -14.32 -18.40
N ASP A 247 20.43 -14.38 -18.19
CA ASP A 247 19.83 -14.86 -16.93
C ASP A 247 19.65 -16.39 -16.90
N SER A 248 20.39 -17.13 -17.74
CA SER A 248 20.32 -18.59 -17.87
C SER A 248 20.42 -19.31 -16.53
N GLY A 249 19.44 -20.15 -16.21
CA GLY A 249 19.33 -20.83 -14.92
C GLY A 249 18.78 -19.99 -13.76
N GLY A 250 18.57 -18.68 -13.96
CA GLY A 250 17.98 -17.77 -12.98
C GLY A 250 16.50 -18.01 -12.67
N PRO A 251 15.96 -17.31 -11.66
CA PRO A 251 14.58 -17.45 -11.22
C PRO A 251 13.56 -16.93 -12.22
N LEU A 252 12.55 -17.73 -12.51
CA LEU A 252 11.20 -17.24 -12.81
C LEU A 252 10.33 -17.49 -11.57
N GLN A 253 9.86 -16.41 -10.94
CA GLN A 253 9.15 -16.49 -9.67
C GLN A 253 7.86 -15.68 -9.65
N ILE A 254 7.01 -15.99 -8.68
CA ILE A 254 5.90 -15.16 -8.24
C ILE A 254 6.19 -14.68 -6.81
N THR A 255 5.98 -13.40 -6.53
CA THR A 255 6.14 -12.85 -5.18
C THR A 255 4.81 -12.87 -4.41
N LEU A 256 4.56 -13.92 -3.62
CA LEU A 256 3.47 -13.93 -2.64
C LEU A 256 3.80 -12.97 -1.49
N ARG A 257 2.78 -12.50 -0.76
CA ARG A 257 2.98 -11.57 0.37
C ARG A 257 2.32 -12.08 1.64
N THR A 258 3.00 -11.89 2.76
CA THR A 258 2.36 -11.76 4.08
C THR A 258 2.47 -10.31 4.53
N TYR A 259 1.91 -10.00 5.70
CA TYR A 259 1.85 -8.66 6.27
C TYR A 259 3.19 -7.87 6.18
N ASN A 260 4.32 -8.45 6.59
CA ASN A 260 5.65 -7.81 6.56
C ASN A 260 6.67 -8.51 5.65
N GLN A 261 6.25 -9.45 4.79
CA GLN A 261 7.19 -10.32 4.08
C GLN A 261 6.81 -10.51 2.62
N HIS A 262 7.80 -10.35 1.75
CA HIS A 262 7.74 -10.87 0.39
C HIS A 262 8.27 -12.30 0.41
N ILE A 263 7.46 -13.23 -0.08
CA ILE A 263 7.78 -14.65 -0.21
C ILE A 263 8.09 -14.91 -1.69
N PRO A 264 9.36 -15.06 -2.07
CA PRO A 264 9.72 -15.55 -3.39
C PRO A 264 9.27 -17.02 -3.52
N ILE A 265 8.36 -17.27 -4.46
CA ILE A 265 7.89 -18.60 -4.86
C ILE A 265 8.37 -18.86 -6.28
N LEU A 266 9.29 -19.80 -6.41
CA LEU A 266 9.89 -20.19 -7.67
C LEU A 266 8.95 -21.10 -8.46
N VAL A 267 8.65 -20.71 -9.69
CA VAL A 267 7.71 -21.42 -10.59
C VAL A 267 8.42 -22.05 -11.80
N GLY A 268 9.54 -21.43 -12.23
CA GLY A 268 10.32 -21.88 -13.36
C GLY A 268 11.79 -21.49 -13.26
N VAL A 269 12.58 -22.04 -14.18
CA VAL A 269 14.02 -21.79 -14.35
C VAL A 269 14.25 -21.29 -15.77
N THR A 270 14.98 -20.19 -15.94
CA THR A 270 15.33 -19.62 -17.25
C THR A 270 16.12 -20.62 -18.10
N SER A 271 15.60 -21.02 -19.26
CA SER A 271 16.18 -22.11 -20.07
C SER A 271 16.70 -21.64 -21.42
N PHE A 272 15.87 -21.03 -22.26
CA PHE A 272 16.28 -20.43 -23.53
C PHE A 272 15.28 -19.37 -23.99
N GLY A 273 15.61 -18.58 -25.01
CA GLY A 273 14.69 -17.60 -25.59
C GLY A 273 15.16 -17.19 -26.99
N ARG A 274 14.37 -16.34 -27.66
CA ARG A 274 14.85 -15.64 -28.85
C ARG A 274 15.74 -14.45 -28.44
N SER A 275 16.44 -13.86 -29.40
CA SER A 275 17.32 -12.70 -29.21
C SER A 275 16.55 -11.46 -28.71
N CYS A 276 17.25 -10.56 -28.00
CA CYS A 276 16.74 -9.26 -27.58
C CYS A 276 16.08 -8.50 -28.75
N GLY A 277 14.90 -7.91 -28.54
CA GLY A 277 14.19 -7.08 -29.51
C GLY A 277 12.68 -7.31 -29.51
N PHE A 278 11.92 -6.23 -29.77
CA PHE A 278 10.49 -6.09 -29.43
C PHE A 278 9.65 -7.34 -29.65
N GLY A 279 9.04 -7.83 -28.56
CA GLY A 279 8.26 -9.06 -28.55
C GLY A 279 9.12 -10.30 -28.38
N SER A 280 10.22 -10.18 -27.63
CA SER A 280 11.02 -11.36 -27.23
C SER A 280 10.26 -12.25 -26.23
N PHE A 281 10.39 -13.56 -26.42
CA PHE A 281 9.79 -14.59 -25.57
C PHE A 281 10.90 -15.38 -24.88
N GLY A 282 10.83 -15.48 -23.55
CA GLY A 282 11.61 -16.43 -22.77
C GLY A 282 10.86 -17.74 -22.59
N VAL A 283 11.57 -18.86 -22.69
CA VAL A 283 11.09 -20.21 -22.36
C VAL A 283 11.76 -20.67 -21.08
N TYR A 284 10.93 -21.11 -20.14
CA TYR A 284 11.30 -21.48 -18.79
C TYR A 284 10.92 -22.94 -18.55
N GLN A 285 11.82 -23.69 -17.92
CA GLN A 285 11.55 -25.05 -17.46
C GLN A 285 10.73 -24.96 -16.18
N LYS A 286 9.49 -25.44 -16.19
CA LYS A 286 8.61 -25.43 -15.01
C LYS A 286 9.21 -26.29 -13.91
N ILE A 287 9.12 -25.86 -12.64
CA ILE A 287 9.62 -26.66 -11.52
C ILE A 287 8.62 -27.76 -11.13
N GLN A 288 7.33 -27.48 -11.18
CA GLN A 288 6.26 -28.36 -10.71
C GLN A 288 6.39 -29.84 -11.18
N PRO A 289 6.67 -30.14 -12.47
CA PRO A 289 6.82 -31.53 -12.93
C PRO A 289 8.01 -32.29 -12.33
N HIS A 290 9.00 -31.57 -11.78
CA HIS A 290 10.26 -32.13 -11.28
C HIS A 290 10.35 -32.17 -9.75
N ILE A 291 9.37 -31.65 -9.00
CA ILE A 291 9.42 -31.56 -7.52
C ILE A 291 9.81 -32.89 -6.87
N ARG A 292 9.17 -34.00 -7.24
CA ARG A 292 9.49 -35.33 -6.69
C ARG A 292 10.94 -35.75 -6.94
N TRP A 293 11.51 -35.38 -8.09
CA TRP A 293 12.93 -35.61 -8.37
C TRP A 293 13.80 -34.69 -7.49
N ILE A 294 13.43 -33.42 -7.34
CA ILE A 294 14.16 -32.48 -6.49
C ILE A 294 14.17 -32.94 -5.03
N GLU A 295 12.99 -33.22 -4.44
CA GLU A 295 12.84 -33.74 -3.07
C GLU A 295 13.68 -35.02 -2.85
N SER A 296 13.70 -35.94 -3.82
CA SER A 296 14.50 -37.17 -3.74
C SER A 296 16.01 -36.96 -3.68
N ILE A 297 16.50 -35.79 -4.13
CA ILE A 297 17.92 -35.43 -4.13
C ILE A 297 18.26 -34.53 -2.93
N VAL A 298 17.39 -33.57 -2.57
CA VAL A 298 17.66 -32.65 -1.46
C VAL A 298 17.43 -33.28 -0.09
N GLY A 299 16.58 -34.31 0.00
CA GLY A 299 16.33 -35.06 1.23
C GLY A 299 15.45 -34.35 2.27
N GLU A 300 14.76 -33.28 1.88
CA GLU A 300 13.73 -32.58 2.65
C GLU A 300 12.56 -32.20 1.72
N SER A 301 11.37 -31.99 2.27
CA SER A 301 10.25 -31.50 1.46
C SER A 301 10.43 -30.03 1.12
N LEU A 302 9.94 -29.63 -0.06
CA LEU A 302 9.90 -28.24 -0.51
C LEU A 302 8.51 -27.62 -0.38
N ASP A 303 7.61 -28.24 0.43
CA ASP A 303 6.24 -27.78 0.66
C ASP A 303 6.21 -26.25 0.88
N PRO A 304 5.36 -25.50 0.15
CA PRO A 304 5.39 -24.04 0.18
C PRO A 304 5.18 -23.49 1.60
N LEU A 305 4.30 -24.10 2.37
CA LEU A 305 3.89 -23.62 3.70
C LEU A 305 4.92 -23.99 4.77
N GLU A 306 5.51 -25.18 4.71
CA GLU A 306 6.67 -25.54 5.54
C GLU A 306 7.85 -24.61 5.25
N CYS A 307 8.14 -24.34 3.97
CA CYS A 307 9.18 -23.41 3.56
C CYS A 307 8.94 -21.98 4.08
N VAL A 308 7.70 -21.46 4.02
CA VAL A 308 7.36 -20.14 4.59
C VAL A 308 7.67 -20.11 6.08
N ARG A 309 7.16 -21.07 6.86
CA ARG A 309 7.38 -21.15 8.32
C ARG A 309 8.87 -21.31 8.67
N LYS A 310 9.63 -22.09 7.89
CA LYS A 310 11.06 -22.36 8.09
C LYS A 310 11.96 -21.13 7.92
N TYR A 311 11.55 -20.18 7.07
CA TYR A 311 12.35 -19.01 6.72
C TYR A 311 11.74 -17.66 7.13
N GLU A 312 10.54 -17.64 7.71
CA GLU A 312 9.81 -16.45 8.17
C GLU A 312 10.72 -15.41 8.87
N ARG A 313 11.49 -15.81 9.88
CA ARG A 313 12.36 -14.89 10.65
C ARG A 313 13.47 -14.21 9.85
N TYR A 314 13.73 -14.64 8.62
CA TYR A 314 14.74 -14.08 7.72
C TYR A 314 14.13 -13.21 6.63
N ARG A 315 12.83 -13.35 6.38
CA ARG A 315 12.07 -12.55 5.41
C ARG A 315 11.52 -11.27 6.03
N VAL A 316 12.29 -10.66 6.94
CA VAL A 316 11.93 -9.39 7.58
C VAL A 316 11.98 -8.31 6.51
N GLY A 317 10.83 -7.99 5.92
CA GLY A 317 10.70 -6.82 5.08
C GLY A 317 10.63 -5.58 5.96
N TYR A 318 11.52 -4.63 5.72
CA TYR A 318 11.17 -3.21 5.74
C TYR A 318 12.04 -2.45 4.73
N GLN A 319 11.43 -1.43 4.12
CA GLN A 319 12.09 -0.38 3.35
C GLN A 319 13.05 -0.86 2.26
N LEU A 320 12.47 -1.43 1.20
CA LEU A 320 12.74 -0.81 -0.10
C LEU A 320 12.28 0.65 0.03
N GLU A 321 13.17 1.60 0.35
CA GLU A 321 12.97 2.95 -0.18
C GLU A 321 13.11 2.78 -1.69
N PRO A 322 12.04 2.93 -2.48
CA PRO A 322 12.19 2.96 -3.91
C PRO A 322 12.88 4.28 -4.24
N GLU A 323 13.51 4.38 -5.41
CA GLU A 323 14.06 5.65 -5.93
C GLU A 323 12.99 6.76 -6.07
N CYS A 324 11.71 6.40 -5.87
CA CYS A 324 10.58 7.28 -5.61
C CYS A 324 9.82 6.84 -4.34
N LYS A 325 9.61 7.76 -3.37
CA LYS A 325 8.65 7.54 -2.27
C LYS A 325 7.23 7.72 -2.78
N ILE A 326 6.53 6.61 -3.02
CA ILE A 326 5.07 6.59 -3.00
C ILE A 326 4.66 6.81 -1.54
N ALA A 327 4.10 7.98 -1.23
CA ALA A 327 3.51 8.22 0.09
C ALA A 327 2.46 7.14 0.36
N SER A 328 2.50 6.52 1.54
CA SER A 328 1.49 5.52 1.88
C SER A 328 0.11 6.20 1.90
N PRO A 329 -0.93 5.52 1.39
CA PRO A 329 -2.28 6.08 1.38
C PRO A 329 -2.75 6.36 2.81
N PRO A 330 -3.38 7.51 3.08
CA PRO A 330 -3.80 7.85 4.43
C PRO A 330 -4.81 6.85 4.98
N VAL A 331 -4.76 6.64 6.29
CA VAL A 331 -5.61 5.72 7.02
C VAL A 331 -7.01 6.31 7.21
N ASN A 332 -8.01 5.48 6.91
CA ASN A 332 -9.44 5.82 6.89
C ASN A 332 -10.31 4.72 7.52
N ARG A 333 -9.88 3.46 7.54
CA ARG A 333 -10.60 2.35 8.18
C ARG A 333 -10.49 2.43 9.70
N VAL A 334 -11.61 2.30 10.39
CA VAL A 334 -11.75 2.22 11.85
C VAL A 334 -12.19 0.81 12.29
N GLU A 335 -11.85 0.44 13.52
CA GLU A 335 -12.33 -0.75 14.25
C GLU A 335 -13.49 -0.33 15.17
N LEU A 336 -14.64 -1.03 15.16
CA LEU A 336 -15.77 -0.72 16.05
C LEU A 336 -15.63 -1.45 17.40
N LEU A 337 -15.80 -0.72 18.51
CA LEU A 337 -15.59 -1.21 19.87
C LEU A 337 -16.83 -1.03 20.76
N TRP A 338 -17.32 -2.13 21.32
CA TRP A 338 -18.40 -2.14 22.31
C TRP A 338 -17.90 -1.90 23.73
N GLU A 339 -16.64 -2.24 24.01
CA GLU A 339 -15.93 -2.01 25.27
C GLU A 339 -14.47 -1.65 24.97
N HIS A 340 -13.77 -0.97 25.90
CA HIS A 340 -12.40 -0.50 25.69
C HIS A 340 -11.37 -1.59 25.36
N ARG A 341 -11.66 -2.87 25.64
CA ARG A 341 -10.91 -4.04 25.14
C ARG A 341 -11.85 -5.21 24.90
N GLN A 342 -12.11 -5.56 23.64
CA GLN A 342 -12.72 -6.82 23.26
C GLN A 342 -11.97 -7.44 22.07
N GLN A 343 -11.99 -8.77 21.99
CA GLN A 343 -11.61 -9.57 20.82
C GLN A 343 -12.87 -10.28 20.30
N GLY A 344 -12.99 -10.49 18.98
CA GLY A 344 -13.97 -11.43 18.42
C GLY A 344 -15.24 -10.87 17.74
N LEU A 345 -15.36 -9.55 17.52
CA LEU A 345 -16.31 -9.02 16.52
C LEU A 345 -15.56 -8.49 15.28
N GLN A 346 -16.04 -8.87 14.10
CA GLN A 346 -15.47 -8.61 12.77
C GLN A 346 -16.13 -7.40 12.09
N CYS A 347 -16.16 -6.26 12.79
CA CYS A 347 -16.87 -5.07 12.33
C CYS A 347 -15.94 -3.85 12.21
N ALA A 348 -15.87 -3.34 10.98
CA ALA A 348 -15.10 -2.17 10.60
C ALA A 348 -16.02 -1.02 10.17
N GLY A 349 -15.44 0.17 10.05
CA GLY A 349 -16.06 1.30 9.37
C GLY A 349 -15.01 2.12 8.64
N THR A 350 -15.45 3.20 7.99
CA THR A 350 -14.57 4.10 7.23
C THR A 350 -14.89 5.55 7.56
N LEU A 351 -13.89 6.34 7.93
CA LEU A 351 -13.98 7.79 8.05
C LEU A 351 -14.28 8.40 6.67
N ILE A 352 -15.37 9.15 6.58
CA ILE A 352 -15.82 9.84 5.34
C ILE A 352 -15.84 11.37 5.48
N ASP A 353 -15.75 11.88 6.72
CA ASP A 353 -15.54 13.28 7.02
C ASP A 353 -14.88 13.42 8.40
N TYR A 354 -14.57 14.66 8.82
CA TYR A 354 -13.86 14.98 10.06
C TYR A 354 -14.33 14.22 11.32
N ASN A 355 -15.62 13.97 11.49
CA ASN A 355 -16.17 13.26 12.66
C ASN A 355 -17.21 12.20 12.29
N THR A 356 -17.24 11.76 11.03
CA THR A 356 -18.27 10.81 10.55
C THR A 356 -17.64 9.56 9.94
N VAL A 357 -18.14 8.41 10.39
CA VAL A 357 -17.79 7.07 9.94
C VAL A 357 -19.00 6.42 9.27
N ILE A 358 -18.79 5.72 8.15
CA ILE A 358 -19.78 4.84 7.52
C ILE A 358 -19.44 3.36 7.78
N THR A 359 -20.45 2.52 7.97
CA THR A 359 -20.33 1.08 8.22
C THR A 359 -21.61 0.36 7.77
N THR A 360 -21.71 -0.97 7.93
CA THR A 360 -22.98 -1.67 7.73
C THR A 360 -23.90 -1.50 8.94
N ALA A 361 -25.22 -1.57 8.73
CA ALA A 361 -26.18 -1.48 9.82
C ALA A 361 -26.10 -2.71 10.77
N ASN A 362 -25.77 -3.90 10.26
CA ASN A 362 -25.41 -5.07 11.08
C ASN A 362 -24.32 -4.71 12.11
N CYS A 363 -23.25 -4.03 11.69
CA CYS A 363 -22.11 -3.69 12.53
C CYS A 363 -22.38 -2.64 13.61
N THR A 364 -23.62 -2.14 13.71
CA THR A 364 -24.05 -1.27 14.80
C THR A 364 -24.65 -2.01 16.00
N VAL A 365 -24.79 -3.34 15.95
CA VAL A 365 -25.36 -4.14 17.06
C VAL A 365 -24.61 -5.46 17.21
N ASN A 366 -24.08 -5.75 18.41
CA ASN A 366 -23.43 -7.04 18.67
C ASN A 366 -24.44 -8.18 18.95
N PRO A 367 -24.02 -9.46 19.01
CA PRO A 367 -24.93 -10.57 19.31
C PRO A 367 -25.70 -10.46 20.65
N ALA A 368 -25.22 -9.63 21.59
CA ALA A 368 -25.89 -9.35 22.85
C ALA A 368 -26.89 -8.17 22.79
N GLY A 369 -27.09 -7.56 21.62
CA GLY A 369 -28.03 -6.45 21.42
C GLY A 369 -27.49 -5.06 21.77
N ASN A 370 -26.20 -4.93 22.12
CA ASN A 370 -25.59 -3.65 22.49
C ASN A 370 -25.07 -2.91 21.26
N GLU A 371 -25.02 -1.57 21.33
CA GLU A 371 -24.40 -0.69 20.32
C GLU A 371 -22.91 -0.42 20.63
N PRO A 372 -22.06 -0.17 19.61
CA PRO A 372 -20.66 0.18 19.83
C PRO A 372 -20.55 1.57 20.48
N LYS A 373 -19.58 1.73 21.37
CA LYS A 373 -19.36 2.97 22.15
C LYS A 373 -18.16 3.78 21.68
N TYR A 374 -17.20 3.12 21.05
CA TYR A 374 -15.97 3.75 20.57
C TYR A 374 -15.60 3.22 19.19
N ILE A 375 -14.78 4.01 18.49
CA ILE A 375 -13.95 3.54 17.39
C ILE A 375 -12.50 3.40 17.86
N SER A 376 -11.71 2.60 17.14
CA SER A 376 -10.25 2.53 17.27
C SER A 376 -9.59 2.73 15.91
N ILE A 377 -8.62 3.63 15.82
CA ILE A 377 -7.84 3.92 14.61
C ILE A 377 -6.42 4.34 14.99
N LEU A 378 -5.41 3.74 14.35
CA LEU A 378 -3.98 3.94 14.68
C LEU A 378 -3.63 3.77 16.18
N GLY A 379 -4.44 3.02 16.94
CA GLY A 379 -4.30 2.83 18.38
C GLY A 379 -4.98 3.90 19.24
N GLU A 380 -5.49 4.99 18.65
CA GLU A 380 -6.30 6.00 19.33
C GLU A 380 -7.76 5.54 19.40
N ILE A 381 -8.42 5.81 20.54
CA ILE A 381 -9.81 5.42 20.81
C ILE A 381 -10.67 6.68 20.90
N VAL A 382 -11.74 6.77 20.11
CA VAL A 382 -12.63 7.95 20.04
C VAL A 382 -14.07 7.53 20.32
N THR A 383 -14.79 8.29 21.15
CA THR A 383 -16.19 8.01 21.51
C THR A 383 -17.16 8.26 20.36
N ILE A 384 -18.19 7.41 20.28
CA ILE A 384 -19.33 7.55 19.37
C ILE A 384 -20.41 8.39 20.05
N SER A 385 -20.86 9.47 19.39
CA SER A 385 -21.90 10.38 19.89
C SER A 385 -23.30 10.08 19.34
N LYS A 386 -23.41 9.57 18.10
CA LYS A 386 -24.69 9.19 17.46
C LYS A 386 -24.47 8.05 16.48
N ILE A 387 -25.42 7.12 16.40
CA ILE A 387 -25.51 6.09 15.35
C ILE A 387 -26.86 6.26 14.65
N GLU A 388 -26.86 6.23 13.32
CA GLU A 388 -28.06 6.28 12.49
C GLU A 388 -28.02 5.17 11.44
N ARG A 389 -28.96 4.23 11.54
CA ARG A 389 -29.16 3.14 10.57
C ARG A 389 -30.05 3.66 9.45
N HIS A 390 -29.84 3.21 8.22
CA HIS A 390 -30.70 3.60 7.11
C HIS A 390 -32.17 3.21 7.38
N PRO A 391 -33.17 4.09 7.13
CA PRO A 391 -34.57 3.83 7.54
C PRO A 391 -35.21 2.57 6.96
N ASN A 392 -34.75 2.13 5.78
CA ASN A 392 -35.25 0.92 5.11
C ASN A 392 -34.50 -0.36 5.50
N TYR A 393 -33.47 -0.28 6.35
CA TYR A 393 -32.70 -1.45 6.77
C TYR A 393 -33.57 -2.47 7.50
N THR A 394 -33.47 -3.74 7.08
CA THR A 394 -34.06 -4.86 7.80
C THR A 394 -33.03 -5.98 7.90
N LYS A 395 -32.91 -6.61 9.09
CA LYS A 395 -31.92 -7.67 9.37
C LYS A 395 -32.09 -8.94 8.51
N VAL A 396 -33.15 -9.03 7.71
CA VAL A 396 -33.49 -10.17 6.86
C VAL A 396 -32.86 -10.08 5.47
N VAL A 397 -32.46 -8.88 5.02
CA VAL A 397 -31.98 -8.65 3.64
C VAL A 397 -30.69 -7.83 3.67
N ALA A 398 -29.70 -8.19 2.87
CA ALA A 398 -28.46 -7.41 2.68
C ALA A 398 -28.68 -6.02 2.03
N LYS A 399 -29.91 -5.72 1.60
CA LYS A 399 -30.34 -4.45 1.03
C LYS A 399 -30.40 -3.38 2.12
N ASP A 400 -29.98 -2.16 1.80
CA ASP A 400 -30.02 -1.02 2.72
C ASP A 400 -29.22 -1.25 4.03
N ASN A 401 -28.29 -2.22 4.04
CA ASN A 401 -27.43 -2.54 5.19
C ASN A 401 -26.29 -1.53 5.35
N VAL A 402 -26.64 -0.28 5.65
CA VAL A 402 -25.72 0.84 5.86
C VAL A 402 -26.11 1.67 7.07
N ALA A 403 -25.12 2.14 7.81
CA ALA A 403 -25.26 3.01 8.95
C ALA A 403 -24.16 4.08 8.98
N LEU A 404 -24.50 5.22 9.59
CA LEU A 404 -23.63 6.36 9.79
C LEU A 404 -23.41 6.57 11.29
N ILE A 405 -22.17 6.88 11.65
CA ILE A 405 -21.70 7.01 13.03
C ILE A 405 -21.04 8.39 13.15
N ARG A 406 -21.52 9.20 14.09
CA ARG A 406 -20.90 10.48 14.46
C ARG A 406 -20.03 10.29 15.69
N LEU A 407 -18.87 10.93 15.70
CA LEU A 407 -17.90 10.92 16.80
C LEU A 407 -18.09 12.14 17.70
N GLU A 408 -17.57 12.08 18.93
CA GLU A 408 -17.50 13.25 19.83
C GLU A 408 -16.40 14.25 19.45
N SER A 409 -15.32 13.76 18.83
CA SER A 409 -14.14 14.55 18.45
C SER A 409 -13.97 14.64 16.93
N TYR A 410 -13.24 15.66 16.49
CA TYR A 410 -12.95 15.94 15.09
C TYR A 410 -11.52 15.51 14.72
N LEU A 411 -11.37 14.83 13.60
CA LEU A 411 -10.10 14.43 13.02
C LEU A 411 -9.25 15.66 12.64
N LYS A 412 -7.94 15.52 12.81
CA LYS A 412 -6.87 16.33 12.23
C LYS A 412 -6.30 15.59 11.02
N PRO A 413 -6.74 15.89 9.79
CA PRO A 413 -6.20 15.23 8.61
C PRO A 413 -4.71 15.55 8.46
N ASN A 414 -3.92 14.54 8.13
CA ASN A 414 -2.51 14.66 7.78
C ASN A 414 -2.15 13.57 6.76
N ASN A 415 -0.85 13.34 6.52
CA ASN A 415 -0.40 12.33 5.56
C ASN A 415 -0.67 10.88 6.03
N ASP A 416 -0.82 10.65 7.34
CA ASP A 416 -1.02 9.33 7.94
C ASP A 416 -2.50 8.95 8.05
N ILE A 417 -3.39 9.94 8.25
CA ILE A 417 -4.83 9.75 8.48
C ILE A 417 -5.64 10.83 7.77
N ALA A 418 -6.61 10.41 6.96
CA ALA A 418 -7.51 11.31 6.22
C ALA A 418 -8.79 10.57 5.80
N PRO A 419 -9.95 11.24 5.70
CA PRO A 419 -11.18 10.58 5.27
C PRO A 419 -11.16 10.09 3.82
N ALA A 420 -11.89 9.01 3.56
CA ALA A 420 -12.17 8.53 2.21
C ALA A 420 -13.37 9.27 1.62
N CYS A 421 -13.22 9.79 0.41
CA CYS A 421 -14.26 10.57 -0.26
C CYS A 421 -15.32 9.66 -0.88
N VAL A 422 -16.56 9.74 -0.38
CA VAL A 422 -17.69 9.01 -0.95
C VAL A 422 -17.96 9.52 -2.37
N THR A 423 -17.94 8.62 -3.35
CA THR A 423 -18.19 8.98 -4.75
C THR A 423 -19.63 8.75 -5.15
N SER A 424 -20.14 9.62 -6.03
CA SER A 424 -21.39 9.42 -6.76
C SER A 424 -21.10 9.17 -8.24
N GLY A 425 -21.21 7.92 -8.70
CA GLY A 425 -21.11 7.56 -10.12
C GLY A 425 -20.17 6.39 -10.43
N SER A 426 -20.05 6.11 -11.73
CA SER A 426 -19.42 4.89 -12.28
C SER A 426 -18.16 4.45 -11.56
N TYR A 427 -18.15 3.18 -11.15
CA TYR A 427 -16.95 2.47 -10.73
C TYR A 427 -15.81 2.67 -11.74
N ASP A 428 -14.60 2.84 -11.20
CA ASP A 428 -13.40 2.46 -11.94
C ASP A 428 -13.37 0.94 -11.98
N TYR A 429 -13.87 0.37 -13.08
CA TYR A 429 -13.89 -1.08 -13.33
C TYR A 429 -12.47 -1.67 -13.53
N GLY A 430 -11.42 -0.87 -13.37
CA GLY A 430 -10.05 -1.34 -13.19
C GLY A 430 -9.78 -1.99 -11.83
N LEU A 431 -8.50 -2.06 -11.47
CA LEU A 431 -8.03 -2.63 -10.20
C LEU A 431 -8.35 -1.70 -9.02
N SER A 432 -9.42 -2.03 -8.29
CA SER A 432 -9.78 -1.39 -7.02
C SER A 432 -9.18 -2.17 -5.83
N SER A 433 -9.21 -1.60 -4.61
CA SER A 433 -8.61 -2.21 -3.42
C SER A 433 -9.58 -2.23 -2.24
N LEU A 434 -9.81 -3.40 -1.65
CA LEU A 434 -10.45 -3.52 -0.34
C LEU A 434 -9.44 -3.26 0.78
N LYS A 435 -9.93 -2.71 1.90
CA LYS A 435 -9.13 -2.54 3.11
C LYS A 435 -9.57 -3.49 4.20
N ILE A 436 -8.67 -4.39 4.55
CA ILE A 436 -8.91 -5.57 5.38
C ILE A 436 -7.90 -5.52 6.52
N LEU A 437 -8.33 -5.75 7.77
CA LEU A 437 -7.54 -6.46 8.79
C LEU A 437 -8.15 -6.36 10.19
N ARG A 438 -8.35 -7.51 10.81
CA ARG A 438 -8.20 -7.69 12.25
C ARG A 438 -7.47 -9.01 12.54
N ASN A 439 -6.43 -8.94 13.38
CA ASN A 439 -5.83 -10.07 14.10
C ASN A 439 -5.31 -11.28 13.28
N VAL A 440 -4.32 -11.04 12.40
CA VAL A 440 -3.36 -12.11 12.03
C VAL A 440 -2.59 -12.53 13.29
N SER A 441 -2.11 -13.77 13.36
CA SER A 441 -1.42 -14.38 14.51
C SER A 441 -0.03 -13.81 14.85
N VAL A 442 0.26 -12.58 14.44
CA VAL A 442 1.51 -11.82 14.71
C VAL A 442 1.14 -10.50 15.39
N ASN A 443 1.96 -10.02 16.32
CA ASN A 443 1.69 -8.91 17.27
C ASN A 443 1.47 -7.50 16.67
N VAL A 444 1.00 -7.35 15.43
CA VAL A 444 0.86 -6.02 14.78
C VAL A 444 -0.56 -5.80 14.24
N LYS A 445 -1.17 -4.68 14.65
CA LYS A 445 -2.51 -4.24 14.25
C LYS A 445 -2.45 -3.23 13.08
N GLU A 446 -1.88 -3.63 11.95
CA GLU A 446 -1.85 -2.77 10.76
C GLU A 446 -3.00 -3.08 9.78
N GLN A 447 -3.05 -2.37 8.65
CA GLN A 447 -4.16 -2.41 7.70
C GLN A 447 -3.67 -2.82 6.31
N LEU A 448 -4.31 -3.81 5.70
CA LEU A 448 -3.89 -4.39 4.42
C LEU A 448 -4.81 -3.95 3.29
N PHE A 449 -4.22 -3.57 2.16
CA PHE A 449 -4.94 -3.33 0.91
C PHE A 449 -4.89 -4.58 0.04
N VAL A 450 -6.05 -5.16 -0.25
CA VAL A 450 -6.19 -6.34 -1.11
C VAL A 450 -6.82 -5.90 -2.43
N PRO A 451 -6.10 -6.02 -3.57
CA PRO A 451 -6.69 -5.69 -4.86
C PRO A 451 -7.89 -6.61 -5.13
N VAL A 452 -8.91 -6.08 -5.79
CA VAL A 452 -10.12 -6.81 -6.17
C VAL A 452 -10.47 -6.56 -7.62
N ARG A 453 -11.24 -7.49 -8.20
CA ARG A 453 -11.80 -7.35 -9.54
C ARG A 453 -13.30 -7.61 -9.50
N HIS A 454 -14.05 -6.79 -10.24
CA HIS A 454 -15.48 -6.97 -10.43
C HIS A 454 -15.73 -8.23 -11.25
N LYS A 455 -16.39 -9.23 -10.67
CA LYS A 455 -16.73 -10.50 -11.34
C LYS A 455 -18.01 -11.07 -10.74
N CYS A 456 -19.10 -11.02 -11.49
CA CYS A 456 -20.35 -11.65 -11.10
C CYS A 456 -20.72 -12.82 -12.01
N ASP A 457 -21.01 -13.95 -11.37
CA ASP A 457 -21.38 -15.20 -12.01
C ASP A 457 -22.75 -15.65 -11.46
N GLY A 458 -23.61 -16.16 -12.34
CA GLY A 458 -25.06 -16.23 -12.09
C GLY A 458 -25.47 -17.20 -10.96
N GLU A 459 -24.73 -18.29 -10.79
CA GLU A 459 -25.09 -19.35 -9.85
C GLU A 459 -24.82 -18.99 -8.38
N MET A 460 -23.76 -18.21 -8.09
CA MET A 460 -23.35 -17.90 -6.71
C MET A 460 -24.36 -17.03 -5.95
N LEU A 461 -25.16 -16.25 -6.68
CA LEU A 461 -26.19 -15.37 -6.12
C LEU A 461 -27.38 -16.13 -5.51
N SER A 462 -27.51 -17.43 -5.81
CA SER A 462 -28.54 -18.30 -5.25
C SER A 462 -28.24 -18.75 -3.81
N ASN A 463 -27.00 -19.14 -3.51
CA ASN A 463 -26.60 -19.69 -2.20
C ASN A 463 -26.67 -18.67 -1.05
N ALA A 464 -26.53 -17.38 -1.34
CA ALA A 464 -26.63 -16.32 -0.34
C ALA A 464 -28.09 -15.91 0.01
N ASN A 465 -29.10 -16.55 -0.63
CA ASN A 465 -30.53 -16.18 -0.50
C ASN A 465 -30.83 -14.74 -1.02
N ILE A 466 -30.03 -14.25 -1.97
CA ILE A 466 -30.04 -12.87 -2.52
C ILE A 466 -30.70 -12.81 -3.92
N SER A 467 -31.15 -13.95 -4.45
CA SER A 467 -31.75 -14.10 -5.78
C SER A 467 -32.97 -13.21 -6.07
N GLY A 468 -33.65 -12.67 -5.06
CA GLY A 468 -34.75 -11.71 -5.20
C GLY A 468 -34.36 -10.22 -5.09
N VAL A 469 -33.08 -9.90 -4.87
CA VAL A 469 -32.60 -8.55 -4.48
C VAL A 469 -31.83 -7.83 -5.61
N ILE A 470 -31.68 -8.47 -6.77
CA ILE A 470 -30.85 -7.98 -7.90
C ILE A 470 -31.57 -6.90 -8.73
N HIS A 471 -31.96 -5.81 -8.07
CA HIS A 471 -32.34 -4.54 -8.69
C HIS A 471 -31.76 -3.38 -7.86
N GLY A 472 -30.60 -2.86 -8.29
CA GLY A 472 -30.07 -1.56 -7.85
C GLY A 472 -28.69 -1.58 -7.19
N ASN A 473 -28.65 -1.83 -5.87
CA ASN A 473 -27.67 -1.21 -4.97
C ASN A 473 -26.51 -2.11 -4.47
N VAL A 474 -26.32 -3.32 -4.99
CA VAL A 474 -25.20 -4.21 -4.60
C VAL A 474 -24.45 -4.70 -5.84
N ASP A 475 -23.12 -4.83 -5.72
CA ASP A 475 -22.24 -5.50 -6.68
C ASP A 475 -21.48 -6.64 -6.01
N CYS A 476 -20.88 -7.51 -6.81
CA CYS A 476 -20.04 -8.60 -6.32
C CYS A 476 -18.61 -8.55 -6.89
N TRP A 477 -17.66 -8.88 -6.02
CA TRP A 477 -16.23 -8.63 -6.22
C TRP A 477 -15.43 -9.83 -5.74
N ASN A 478 -14.38 -10.21 -6.47
CA ASN A 478 -13.47 -11.28 -6.06
C ASN A 478 -12.12 -10.68 -5.68
N THR A 479 -11.47 -11.22 -4.65
CA THR A 479 -10.09 -10.86 -4.31
C THR A 479 -9.13 -11.28 -5.41
N ASP A 480 -8.23 -10.38 -5.79
CA ASP A 480 -7.11 -10.69 -6.68
C ASP A 480 -6.01 -11.39 -5.86
N TYR A 481 -5.65 -12.60 -6.26
CA TYR A 481 -4.88 -13.55 -5.44
C TYR A 481 -3.45 -13.07 -5.13
N ARG A 482 -3.16 -12.74 -3.85
CA ARG A 482 -1.79 -12.49 -3.35
C ARG A 482 -1.49 -12.95 -1.93
N LEU A 483 -2.45 -13.60 -1.26
CA LEU A 483 -2.40 -13.94 0.16
C LEU A 483 -2.60 -15.45 0.35
N LEU A 484 -1.93 -16.01 1.34
CA LEU A 484 -2.15 -17.40 1.76
C LEU A 484 -3.56 -17.54 2.36
N PRO A 485 -4.34 -18.57 1.99
CA PRO A 485 -5.59 -18.90 2.66
C PRO A 485 -5.42 -19.02 4.19
N GLU A 486 -6.50 -18.80 4.93
CA GLU A 486 -6.58 -18.86 6.41
C GLU A 486 -5.76 -17.80 7.18
N LEU A 487 -4.97 -16.93 6.52
CA LEU A 487 -4.16 -15.91 7.20
C LEU A 487 -4.79 -14.50 7.29
N CYS A 488 -6.01 -14.31 6.78
CA CYS A 488 -6.74 -13.05 6.92
C CYS A 488 -8.26 -13.22 6.78
N GLU A 489 -9.00 -12.40 7.54
CA GLU A 489 -10.45 -12.29 7.48
C GLU A 489 -10.83 -10.90 6.95
N ILE A 490 -11.76 -10.83 6.01
CA ILE A 490 -12.28 -9.58 5.46
C ILE A 490 -13.38 -9.08 6.40
N ASP A 491 -13.30 -7.83 6.86
CA ASP A 491 -14.27 -7.32 7.83
C ASP A 491 -15.60 -6.89 7.17
N GLU A 492 -16.73 -7.14 7.83
CA GLU A 492 -17.98 -6.48 7.45
C GLU A 492 -17.86 -4.97 7.77
N GLY A 493 -18.38 -4.11 6.88
CA GLY A 493 -18.22 -2.66 6.96
C GLY A 493 -16.85 -2.13 6.50
N GLY A 494 -15.93 -2.99 6.05
CA GLY A 494 -14.67 -2.59 5.44
C GLY A 494 -14.87 -1.85 4.10
N PRO A 495 -14.02 -0.85 3.75
CA PRO A 495 -14.18 -0.07 2.53
C PRO A 495 -13.65 -0.77 1.27
N LEU A 496 -14.38 -0.58 0.18
CA LEU A 496 -13.88 -0.69 -1.19
C LEU A 496 -13.42 0.68 -1.68
N LEU A 497 -12.12 0.80 -1.95
CA LEU A 497 -11.49 2.03 -2.38
C LEU A 497 -11.02 1.94 -3.83
N ASN A 498 -11.00 3.07 -4.54
CA ASN A 498 -10.31 3.17 -5.83
C ASN A 498 -8.80 2.88 -5.70
N ARG A 499 -8.10 2.73 -6.84
CA ARG A 499 -6.64 2.47 -6.88
C ARG A 499 -5.79 3.50 -6.12
N GLY A 500 -6.22 4.76 -6.07
CA GLY A 500 -5.55 5.84 -5.32
C GLY A 500 -5.90 5.89 -3.84
N HIS A 501 -6.73 4.97 -3.34
CA HIS A 501 -7.21 4.83 -1.95
C HIS A 501 -7.89 6.05 -1.33
N SER A 502 -8.18 7.08 -2.13
CA SER A 502 -8.80 8.35 -1.74
C SER A 502 -10.33 8.33 -1.86
N SER A 503 -10.88 7.48 -2.72
CA SER A 503 -12.31 7.46 -3.05
C SER A 503 -12.97 6.16 -2.58
N LEU A 504 -14.05 6.29 -1.79
CA LEU A 504 -14.88 5.19 -1.30
C LEU A 504 -15.95 4.84 -2.33
N GLN A 505 -15.79 3.69 -2.97
CA GLN A 505 -16.70 3.15 -3.99
C GLN A 505 -17.80 2.26 -3.41
N GLY A 506 -17.62 1.76 -2.18
CA GLY A 506 -18.59 0.87 -1.54
C GLY A 506 -18.16 0.37 -0.17
N ILE A 507 -19.07 -0.30 0.54
CA ILE A 507 -18.78 -0.98 1.82
C ILE A 507 -19.08 -2.47 1.71
N ASN A 508 -18.22 -3.30 2.28
CA ASN A 508 -18.37 -4.75 2.28
C ASN A 508 -19.53 -5.20 3.21
N VAL A 509 -20.50 -5.93 2.66
CA VAL A 509 -21.69 -6.44 3.37
C VAL A 509 -21.63 -7.95 3.60
N VAL A 510 -21.06 -8.70 2.66
CA VAL A 510 -20.80 -10.14 2.85
C VAL A 510 -19.31 -10.36 2.67
N PRO A 511 -18.55 -10.55 3.76
CA PRO A 511 -17.11 -10.81 3.68
C PRO A 511 -16.83 -12.16 3.01
N GLY A 512 -15.73 -12.18 2.28
CA GLY A 512 -15.14 -13.38 1.70
C GLY A 512 -13.87 -13.76 2.44
N GLU A 513 -13.35 -14.95 2.14
CA GLU A 513 -12.03 -15.37 2.60
C GLU A 513 -10.94 -14.77 1.72
N CYS A 514 -9.83 -14.33 2.31
CA CYS A 514 -8.67 -13.91 1.54
C CYS A 514 -7.92 -15.14 0.98
N GLY A 515 -7.32 -15.02 -0.20
CA GLY A 515 -6.48 -16.07 -0.78
C GLY A 515 -7.23 -17.23 -1.45
N THR A 516 -8.55 -17.31 -1.30
CA THR A 516 -9.43 -18.24 -2.04
C THR A 516 -10.21 -17.47 -3.12
N PRO A 517 -10.85 -18.14 -4.11
CA PRO A 517 -11.69 -17.48 -5.12
C PRO A 517 -12.93 -16.74 -4.60
N SER A 518 -13.09 -16.60 -3.29
CA SER A 518 -14.33 -16.18 -2.63
C SER A 518 -14.88 -14.85 -3.15
N SER A 519 -16.13 -14.88 -3.59
CA SER A 519 -16.86 -13.69 -3.99
C SER A 519 -17.43 -12.96 -2.77
N MET A 520 -17.27 -11.66 -2.74
CA MET A 520 -17.77 -10.73 -1.73
C MET A 520 -18.95 -9.94 -2.28
N ILE A 521 -19.79 -9.42 -1.40
CA ILE A 521 -20.91 -8.54 -1.79
C ILE A 521 -20.69 -7.16 -1.17
N VAL A 522 -20.65 -6.15 -2.04
CA VAL A 522 -20.37 -4.76 -1.71
C VAL A 522 -21.61 -3.91 -1.98
N LEU A 523 -21.99 -3.07 -1.02
CA LEU A 523 -23.07 -2.09 -1.19
C LEU A 523 -22.55 -0.85 -1.92
N LYS A 524 -23.26 -0.43 -2.97
CA LYS A 524 -23.01 0.82 -3.69
C LYS A 524 -23.48 2.00 -2.86
N LEU A 525 -22.70 3.08 -2.80
CA LEU A 525 -23.06 4.27 -2.01
C LEU A 525 -23.81 5.34 -2.81
N ASP A 526 -23.81 5.27 -4.14
CA ASP A 526 -24.42 6.24 -5.06
C ASP A 526 -25.86 6.64 -4.68
N SER A 527 -26.71 5.65 -4.40
CA SER A 527 -28.12 5.85 -4.09
C SER A 527 -28.39 6.28 -2.65
N TYR A 528 -27.37 6.30 -1.79
CA TYR A 528 -27.44 6.76 -0.40
C TYR A 528 -26.87 8.17 -0.20
N MET A 529 -26.25 8.77 -1.22
CA MET A 529 -25.55 10.05 -1.12
C MET A 529 -26.38 11.18 -0.48
N ALA A 530 -27.63 11.36 -0.88
CA ALA A 530 -28.50 12.41 -0.30
C ALA A 530 -28.77 12.20 1.20
N TRP A 531 -28.87 10.95 1.66
CA TRP A 531 -29.01 10.63 3.09
C TRP A 531 -27.68 10.79 3.84
N ILE A 532 -26.55 10.38 3.23
CA ILE A 532 -25.21 10.59 3.78
C ILE A 532 -24.92 12.08 3.95
N GLU A 533 -25.18 12.91 2.94
CA GLU A 533 -25.04 14.36 3.03
C GLU A 533 -25.96 14.95 4.10
N SER A 534 -27.21 14.50 4.20
CA SER A 534 -28.13 14.98 5.24
C SER A 534 -27.63 14.71 6.65
N PHE A 535 -26.93 13.60 6.89
CA PHE A 535 -26.34 13.26 8.19
C PHE A 535 -24.99 13.96 8.45
N VAL A 536 -24.09 14.00 7.46
CA VAL A 536 -22.76 14.61 7.63
C VAL A 536 -22.88 16.13 7.79
N LEU A 537 -23.78 16.75 7.02
CA LEU A 537 -24.01 18.19 7.05
C LEU A 537 -25.09 18.62 8.07
N ASP A 538 -25.66 17.70 8.84
CA ASP A 538 -26.65 18.02 9.88
C ASP A 538 -26.05 18.95 10.95
N ARG A 539 -26.56 20.19 10.95
CA ARG A 539 -26.16 21.31 11.81
C ARG A 539 -26.93 21.37 13.14
N SER A 540 -27.64 20.30 13.52
CA SER A 540 -28.41 20.19 14.77
C SER A 540 -27.61 20.48 16.05
N VAL A 541 -26.27 20.40 16.00
CA VAL A 541 -25.38 20.94 17.04
C VAL A 541 -25.02 22.39 16.69
N THR A 542 -25.92 23.31 17.00
CA THR A 542 -25.55 24.73 17.16
C THR A 542 -24.62 24.88 18.36
N PRO A 543 -23.47 25.59 18.25
CA PRO A 543 -22.84 26.17 19.44
C PRO A 543 -23.87 27.05 20.18
N GLU A 544 -23.74 27.23 21.49
CA GLU A 544 -24.58 28.22 22.19
C GLU A 544 -24.49 29.59 21.49
N PRO A 545 -25.61 30.33 21.35
CA PRO A 545 -25.69 31.49 20.47
C PRO A 545 -24.98 32.71 21.07
N SER A 546 -23.66 32.71 21.10
CA SER A 546 -22.87 33.92 21.31
C SER A 546 -22.85 34.75 20.01
N LEU A 547 -23.87 35.60 19.87
CA LEU A 547 -23.93 36.77 18.97
C LEU A 547 -24.06 36.48 17.47
N THR A 548 -25.29 36.19 17.03
CA THR A 548 -25.75 36.62 15.69
C THR A 548 -25.93 38.13 15.69
N PHE A 549 -25.14 38.85 14.89
CA PHE A 549 -25.44 40.24 14.51
C PHE A 549 -26.22 40.25 13.18
N PRO A 550 -27.19 41.15 13.02
CA PRO A 550 -27.90 41.28 11.74
C PRO A 550 -26.94 41.78 10.66
N VAL A 551 -26.93 41.10 9.52
CA VAL A 551 -26.31 41.62 8.30
C VAL A 551 -27.25 42.68 7.75
N ASP A 552 -26.88 43.96 7.86
CA ASP A 552 -27.57 45.03 7.15
C ASP A 552 -26.62 46.14 6.64
N ASP A 553 -26.91 46.55 5.42
CA ASP A 553 -26.39 47.60 4.54
C ASP A 553 -24.92 48.10 4.55
N THR A 554 -24.18 47.66 3.51
CA THR A 554 -23.45 48.44 2.47
C THR A 554 -22.53 49.62 2.83
N SER A 555 -22.25 49.87 4.11
CA SER A 555 -21.45 51.00 4.57
C SER A 555 -20.18 50.52 5.28
N SER A 556 -19.01 50.87 4.74
CA SER A 556 -17.71 50.39 5.22
C SER A 556 -17.52 50.55 6.73
N LEU A 557 -16.86 49.58 7.35
CA LEU A 557 -16.58 49.60 8.78
C LEU A 557 -15.48 50.59 9.16
N PHE A 558 -14.67 51.06 8.21
CA PHE A 558 -13.54 51.95 8.48
C PHE A 558 -13.99 53.30 9.07
N PHE A 559 -13.33 53.73 10.14
CA PHE A 559 -13.61 54.92 10.95
C PHE A 559 -14.99 55.02 11.64
N LYS A 560 -15.87 54.01 11.54
CA LYS A 560 -17.14 54.02 12.31
C LYS A 560 -16.87 54.14 13.83
N PRO A 561 -17.69 54.91 14.57
CA PRO A 561 -17.52 55.05 16.01
C PRO A 561 -17.85 53.73 16.71
N CYS A 562 -17.08 53.40 17.72
CA CYS A 562 -17.22 52.16 18.49
C CYS A 562 -16.87 52.39 19.95
N ARG A 563 -17.15 51.40 20.80
CA ARG A 563 -16.81 51.44 22.21
C ARG A 563 -16.15 50.11 22.61
N THR A 564 -14.99 50.21 23.24
CA THR A 564 -14.25 49.03 23.73
C THR A 564 -14.97 48.36 24.90
N ARG A 565 -14.62 47.11 25.20
CA ARG A 565 -15.07 46.40 26.41
C ARG A 565 -14.71 47.13 27.72
N GLU A 566 -13.66 47.96 27.71
CA GLU A 566 -13.24 48.83 28.81
C GLU A 566 -14.08 50.11 28.93
N GLY A 567 -15.08 50.33 28.05
CA GLY A 567 -15.95 51.50 28.03
C GLY A 567 -15.36 52.74 27.35
N VAL A 568 -14.14 52.64 26.80
CA VAL A 568 -13.44 53.72 26.09
C VAL A 568 -13.96 53.83 24.66
N ASP A 569 -14.30 55.05 24.24
CA ASP A 569 -14.77 55.34 22.88
C ASP A 569 -13.61 55.36 21.87
N GLY A 570 -13.87 54.82 20.68
CA GLY A 570 -12.86 54.62 19.64
C GLY A 570 -13.42 54.69 18.23
N SER A 571 -12.57 54.34 17.27
CA SER A 571 -12.92 54.21 15.84
C SER A 571 -12.48 52.85 15.30
N CYS A 572 -13.30 52.27 14.45
CA CYS A 572 -13.04 50.99 13.80
C CYS A 572 -11.91 51.12 12.76
N LEU A 573 -10.81 50.41 12.95
CA LEU A 573 -9.65 50.36 12.05
C LEU A 573 -9.24 48.92 11.81
N ASP A 574 -8.54 48.64 10.72
CA ASP A 574 -7.93 47.32 10.53
C ASP A 574 -6.79 47.05 11.54
N HIS A 575 -6.23 45.84 11.49
CA HIS A 575 -5.15 45.44 12.38
C HIS A 575 -3.83 46.22 12.19
N TRP A 576 -3.64 46.91 11.05
CA TRP A 576 -2.49 47.79 10.82
C TRP A 576 -2.71 49.16 11.47
N GLY A 577 -3.88 49.78 11.22
CA GLY A 577 -4.26 51.07 11.80
C GLY A 577 -4.37 51.07 13.32
N CYS A 578 -4.63 49.91 13.91
CA CYS A 578 -4.75 49.72 15.36
C CYS A 578 -3.66 48.84 16.01
N ALA A 579 -2.53 48.61 15.33
CA ALA A 579 -1.49 47.68 15.79
C ALA A 579 -0.99 47.92 17.23
N ALA A 580 -0.89 49.18 17.67
CA ALA A 580 -0.45 49.54 19.02
C ALA A 580 -1.40 49.03 20.13
N GLU A 581 -2.72 49.08 19.90
CA GLU A 581 -3.72 48.55 20.84
C GLU A 581 -3.72 47.03 20.84
N VAL A 582 -3.58 46.39 19.67
CA VAL A 582 -3.48 44.93 19.54
C VAL A 582 -2.31 44.40 20.39
N GLU A 583 -1.15 45.05 20.31
CA GLU A 583 0.02 44.70 21.12
C GLU A 583 -0.08 45.12 22.60
N ARG A 584 -0.95 46.08 22.95
CA ARG A 584 -1.30 46.38 24.36
C ARG A 584 -2.16 45.26 24.95
N GLN A 585 -3.21 44.88 24.24
CA GLN A 585 -4.22 43.90 24.65
C GLN A 585 -3.61 42.48 24.74
N LYS A 586 -2.78 42.07 23.76
CA LYS A 586 -1.98 40.83 23.84
C LYS A 586 -1.14 40.72 25.11
N ARG A 587 -0.45 41.81 25.50
CA ARG A 587 0.39 41.83 26.72
C ARG A 587 -0.40 41.77 28.02
N ASN A 588 -1.63 42.29 28.02
CA ASN A 588 -2.52 42.25 29.18
C ASN A 588 -3.37 40.96 29.26
N GLY A 589 -3.30 40.07 28.27
CA GLY A 589 -4.13 38.86 28.20
C GLY A 589 -5.61 39.12 27.93
N THR A 590 -5.96 40.35 27.56
CA THR A 590 -7.33 40.80 27.33
C THR A 590 -7.65 40.82 25.82
N GLY A 591 -8.84 40.37 25.44
CA GLY A 591 -9.23 40.25 24.04
C GLY A 591 -9.59 41.60 23.40
N VAL A 592 -9.13 41.83 22.17
CA VAL A 592 -9.49 43.03 21.39
C VAL A 592 -10.99 43.12 21.15
N THR A 593 -11.53 44.34 21.14
CA THR A 593 -12.94 44.57 20.81
C THR A 593 -13.09 44.69 19.30
N MET A 594 -13.77 43.76 18.65
CA MET A 594 -13.99 43.82 17.19
C MET A 594 -15.19 44.70 16.84
N CYS A 595 -15.09 45.41 15.72
CA CYS A 595 -16.19 46.13 15.08
C CYS A 595 -16.96 45.26 14.08
N GLY A 596 -16.31 44.27 13.47
CA GLY A 596 -16.87 43.41 12.43
C GLY A 596 -15.83 43.02 11.38
N PHE A 597 -16.30 42.53 10.24
CA PHE A 597 -15.49 42.15 9.09
C PHE A 597 -16.05 42.79 7.82
N GLU A 598 -15.17 43.18 6.89
CA GLU A 598 -15.53 43.65 5.54
C GLU A 598 -14.73 42.81 4.53
N GLY A 599 -15.37 41.79 3.95
CA GLY A 599 -14.67 40.68 3.30
C GLY A 599 -13.79 39.93 4.31
N ASP A 600 -12.57 39.57 3.90
CA ASP A 600 -11.60 38.86 4.76
C ASP A 600 -10.86 39.77 5.77
N MET A 601 -11.11 41.09 5.75
CA MET A 601 -10.48 42.03 6.69
C MET A 601 -11.31 42.24 7.94
N GLY A 602 -10.73 41.91 9.10
CA GLY A 602 -11.29 42.20 10.42
C GLY A 602 -10.97 43.61 10.91
N PHE A 603 -11.99 44.30 11.41
CA PHE A 603 -11.89 45.65 11.97
C PHE A 603 -11.98 45.61 13.50
N ILE A 604 -11.10 46.36 14.15
CA ILE A 604 -10.89 46.42 15.59
C ILE A 604 -11.26 47.83 16.07
N CYS A 605 -11.96 47.90 17.20
CA CYS A 605 -12.29 49.16 17.84
C CYS A 605 -11.04 49.78 18.50
N CYS A 606 -10.51 50.83 17.89
CA CYS A 606 -9.27 51.48 18.32
C CYS A 606 -9.55 52.69 19.21
N PRO A 607 -9.09 52.74 20.47
CA PRO A 607 -9.09 53.97 21.26
C PRO A 607 -8.38 55.09 20.51
N LYS A 608 -8.89 56.32 20.60
CA LYS A 608 -8.35 57.47 19.84
C LYS A 608 -6.86 57.73 20.12
N ASP A 609 -6.40 57.41 21.32
CA ASP A 609 -5.01 57.58 21.76
C ASP A 609 -4.06 56.49 21.23
N SER A 610 -4.60 55.39 20.71
CA SER A 610 -3.86 54.23 20.16
C SER A 610 -3.76 54.22 18.63
N ILE A 611 -4.29 55.24 17.93
CA ILE A 611 -4.30 55.30 16.45
C ILE A 611 -2.90 55.68 15.92
N GLY A 612 -2.34 54.82 15.05
CA GLY A 612 -0.98 54.98 14.52
C GLY A 612 -0.82 56.15 13.54
N LYS A 613 0.23 56.97 13.71
CA LYS A 613 0.67 57.99 12.74
C LYS A 613 1.69 57.41 11.75
N VAL A 614 1.26 56.74 10.68
CA VAL A 614 2.12 56.27 9.56
C VAL A 614 1.36 56.47 8.22
N PRO A 615 2.00 56.92 7.11
CA PRO A 615 1.30 57.56 5.99
C PRO A 615 0.79 56.65 4.85
N LEU A 616 -0.18 57.18 4.08
CA LEU A 616 -0.84 56.57 2.91
C LEU A 616 0.09 56.30 1.70
N VAL A 617 0.34 55.02 1.39
CA VAL A 617 0.99 54.45 0.18
C VAL A 617 0.55 52.96 0.07
N ILE A 618 0.10 52.34 -1.05
CA ILE A 618 -0.37 52.77 -2.38
C ILE A 618 -1.47 51.78 -2.88
N ALA A 619 -2.00 51.93 -4.10
CA ALA A 619 -3.13 51.15 -4.67
C ALA A 619 -2.82 49.72 -5.21
N ARG A 620 -3.89 48.91 -5.41
CA ARG A 620 -4.00 47.73 -6.32
C ARG A 620 -3.81 48.17 -7.81
N PRO A 621 -3.69 47.30 -8.86
CA PRO A 621 -3.96 45.83 -9.00
C PRO A 621 -2.89 45.10 -9.89
N PRO A 622 -3.15 44.07 -10.74
CA PRO A 622 -3.89 42.78 -10.63
C PRO A 622 -3.04 41.50 -10.98
N LEU A 623 -3.65 40.30 -10.82
CA LEU A 623 -3.53 39.03 -11.60
C LEU A 623 -2.18 38.59 -12.22
N ILE A 624 -1.74 37.35 -11.88
CA ILE A 624 -0.67 36.58 -12.54
C ILE A 624 -1.22 35.25 -13.08
N PRO A 625 -0.84 34.81 -14.29
CA PRO A 625 -0.83 33.40 -14.68
C PRO A 625 0.60 32.86 -14.91
N LEU A 626 0.89 31.72 -14.26
CA LEU A 626 1.74 30.57 -14.66
C LEU A 626 2.94 30.77 -15.61
N ILE A 627 4.12 30.25 -15.21
CA ILE A 627 4.92 29.18 -15.89
C ILE A 627 6.32 29.03 -15.23
N GLU A 628 6.78 27.80 -15.03
CA GLU A 628 8.13 27.40 -14.56
C GLU A 628 9.18 27.30 -15.72
N PRO A 629 10.39 26.72 -15.53
CA PRO A 629 11.53 27.15 -14.71
C PRO A 629 12.81 27.32 -15.59
N LEU A 630 14.00 27.41 -14.97
CA LEU A 630 15.32 26.85 -15.38
C LEU A 630 16.56 27.77 -15.30
N ILE A 631 17.66 27.12 -14.88
CA ILE A 631 19.08 27.33 -15.21
C ILE A 631 19.88 28.40 -14.43
N GLU A 632 20.93 27.88 -13.77
CA GLU A 632 22.07 28.60 -13.20
C GLU A 632 22.90 29.30 -14.29
N LEU A 633 23.67 30.34 -13.94
CA LEU A 633 25.08 30.46 -14.36
C LEU A 633 25.83 31.60 -13.63
N GLN A 634 26.78 31.18 -12.80
CA GLN A 634 28.14 31.72 -12.63
C GLN A 634 28.43 33.24 -12.75
N THR A 635 28.86 33.78 -11.60
CA THR A 635 30.11 34.54 -11.36
C THR A 635 30.37 35.98 -11.86
N ILE A 636 30.53 36.87 -10.86
CA ILE A 636 31.75 37.70 -10.58
C ILE A 636 32.06 38.97 -11.41
N LYS A 637 31.93 40.12 -10.71
CA LYS A 637 32.72 41.39 -10.77
C LYS A 637 32.52 42.40 -11.91
N PRO A 638 32.93 43.67 -11.72
CA PRO A 638 33.55 44.29 -10.52
C PRO A 638 32.56 44.77 -9.45
#